data_AF-A0A3B4G106-F1
#
_entry.id   AF-A0A3B4G106-F1
#
_cell.length_a   1.000
_cell.length_b   1.000
_cell.length_c   1.000
_cell.angle_alpha   90.00
_cell.angle_beta   90.00
_cell.angle_gamma   90.00
#
_symmetry.space_group_name_H-M   'P 1'
#
loop_
_entity.id
_entity.type
_entity.pdbx_description
1 polymer ?
#
loop_
_entity_poly.entity_id
_entity_poly.type
_entity_poly.pdbx_seq_one_letter_code
_entity_poly.pdbx_strand_id
1 'polypeptide(L)'
;KVNSLAVPSWLLCAWRFHDCFNIDTKKYRIIKGPKQAQFGYTVQQHVAAGGEKWLLVGAPYEMNGAYQTGDVYKCSLSKRTNGNGCAKLNLGRISLTNVSERKDKMRLGMTLTSNPKDNSFVACGPLWSYECGSSYYSTGICSRVNASFKFSRTIAPAFQRCETYMDIVIVLDGSNSIYPWYEVQAFLINILQKFYIGPGQIQVGVVQYGEKVVHEFKLSDYKSVEEVVKRARSIDQRGGEETNTALGINTARSQAFKHGGRRGAKKVMIVITDGESHDSADLQQAIEDSEKDGITRYAIAVLGYYNRRGINPEAFLNEIKYIASDPDDKHFFNVTDESALKDIVDALGERIFSLEGTSKNGTAFGLQMSQAGFSAHSLEDGTLVGAVGAYDWNGAVLKETRQGKVVPPKLSYAQEFPEELKNHGAYLGYTVTSVVSARNGRLLVAGAPRFNHTGKVIIFTLKNSGNLTILHSLKGQQIGSYYGSEIAPVDIDGDGITDNLLVSAPMFFSAGLEKGKVYIYRVTELNRFFLEGSLEIHNGVQNARFGSSLAPVPDLNGDGFNDLVVGAPLEDEHKGAIYIFFSQQNRILRKYKQRIAAADLAPGLQYFGRSIHGVMDMNDDGLVDLAVGSLGAAVLLWSQSVVRIYTTVRFEPSKINIFVKDCQRGGKDVTCMSAIVCFNITARTAISPTQEIGIKYNVSIAEKRYNPRAMLDSPNKMQPQNLTLLPGEETCEHIYFYVMETTDYARPIVFTVQVALQDPENAPVLDDSWPTVVKTELPFWNGCDEDDRCIPDLALQSMNDLMTPKQFCAQSVQSRGAFCRHQSEGEMEGSLRVLEATRRRMVVDVRLENKGENAYNARLNITYTPNLHFSSLIVKDNSDIKIECYSQDKLRNEKLCNVSAPFMRAKTQVTFRLEFEFSRTTFLDHLRVILEASSDGEENSKADNFNDIYYSLKYEADLLFTRDSNPTRYEIKPELSLEEPGIIGPPFNFTFQIQNLGYFPVKDLQLNIEIPEMTKNGNQLLQISDFHINQVDGTHCLPPQHVAQSRASPEDLSRFSSLNRSNTLTLPIQCTVNVAYYRDAAFRITGALRIDTLHALKFKILELVTSASVELPSSSPMFLHEERPVRHIILEIRKEGDYRIPTWIIVGSTLGGLLLLALLSLALWKLGFFQRQKRKEEDEQVNGKVAEER
;
A
#
# COMPACT_ATOMS: atom_id res chain seq x y z
N LYS A 1 -56.59 6.41 18.93
CA LYS A 1 -57.07 7.79 19.20
C LYS A 1 -55.91 8.48 19.91
N VAL A 2 -55.04 9.26 19.27
CA VAL A 2 -55.26 10.55 18.59
C VAL A 2 -54.28 10.68 17.40
N ASN A 3 -54.71 11.47 16.42
CA ASN A 3 -54.23 11.59 15.04
C ASN A 3 -52.76 12.00 14.84
N SER A 4 -52.05 11.26 13.99
CA SER A 4 -50.91 11.77 13.23
C SER A 4 -51.41 12.52 12.00
N LEU A 5 -51.12 13.82 11.92
CA LEU A 5 -51.31 14.61 10.71
C LEU A 5 -50.20 14.22 9.73
N ALA A 6 -50.59 13.51 8.67
CA ALA A 6 -49.76 13.26 7.50
C ALA A 6 -49.49 14.59 6.78
N VAL A 7 -48.21 15.01 6.75
CA VAL A 7 -47.74 16.03 5.81
C VAL A 7 -47.46 15.30 4.48
N PRO A 8 -47.93 15.80 3.32
CA PRO A 8 -47.76 15.10 2.05
C PRO A 8 -46.29 15.05 1.63
N SER A 9 -45.82 13.83 1.35
CA SER A 9 -44.49 13.47 0.88
C SER A 9 -44.14 13.96 -0.55
N TRP A 10 -44.73 15.08 -1.01
CA TRP A 10 -44.56 15.60 -2.37
C TRP A 10 -43.63 16.81 -2.50
N LEU A 11 -43.00 17.27 -1.39
CA LEU A 11 -42.08 18.41 -1.40
C LEU A 11 -40.63 18.08 -0.99
N LEU A 12 -40.31 16.82 -0.74
CA LEU A 12 -38.95 16.37 -0.35
C LEU A 12 -38.19 15.63 -1.47
N CYS A 13 -38.69 15.63 -2.70
CA CYS A 13 -38.10 14.89 -3.82
C CYS A 13 -37.24 15.72 -4.80
N ALA A 14 -36.90 16.97 -4.49
CA ALA A 14 -36.17 17.84 -5.43
C ALA A 14 -34.70 18.15 -5.04
N TRP A 15 -34.17 17.60 -3.94
CA TRP A 15 -32.84 17.96 -3.43
C TRP A 15 -32.03 16.71 -3.07
N ARG A 16 -31.90 15.76 -3.99
CA ARG A 16 -30.69 14.91 -4.01
C ARG A 16 -29.64 15.71 -4.76
N PHE A 17 -28.79 16.44 -4.04
CA PHE A 17 -27.54 16.93 -4.59
C PHE A 17 -26.70 15.69 -4.92
N HIS A 18 -26.73 15.26 -6.18
CA HIS A 18 -25.61 14.51 -6.71
C HIS A 18 -24.43 15.47 -6.73
N ASP A 19 -23.30 15.04 -6.17
CA ASP A 19 -21.98 15.70 -6.24
C ASP A 19 -21.57 15.71 -7.74
N CYS A 20 -22.19 16.59 -8.51
CA CYS A 20 -21.92 16.82 -9.93
C CYS A 20 -20.89 17.93 -10.00
N PHE A 21 -19.66 17.56 -10.32
CA PHE A 21 -18.65 18.52 -10.73
C PHE A 21 -18.59 18.62 -12.27
N ASN A 22 -17.73 19.49 -12.78
CA ASN A 22 -17.73 20.06 -14.12
C ASN A 22 -17.60 19.08 -15.30
N ILE A 23 -17.53 17.77 -15.12
CA ILE A 23 -17.62 16.84 -16.24
C ILE A 23 -19.09 16.65 -16.63
N ASP A 24 -19.41 16.99 -17.88
CA ASP A 24 -20.77 16.91 -18.42
C ASP A 24 -21.22 15.46 -18.59
N THR A 25 -22.26 15.08 -17.86
CA THR A 25 -22.89 13.76 -17.97
C THR A 25 -24.11 13.75 -18.90
N LYS A 26 -24.56 14.90 -19.39
CA LYS A 26 -25.71 15.05 -20.29
C LYS A 26 -25.28 15.17 -21.74
N LYS A 27 -24.24 15.96 -22.01
CA LYS A 27 -23.59 16.04 -23.33
C LYS A 27 -22.32 15.21 -23.28
N TYR A 28 -22.35 14.09 -23.98
CA TYR A 28 -21.22 13.21 -24.15
C TYR A 28 -21.22 12.64 -25.57
N ARG A 29 -20.12 12.01 -25.97
CA ARG A 29 -20.05 11.31 -27.26
C ARG A 29 -19.65 9.86 -27.06
N ILE A 30 -20.53 8.94 -27.45
CA ILE A 30 -20.23 7.50 -27.45
C ILE A 30 -19.81 7.08 -28.85
N ILE A 31 -18.58 6.57 -28.94
CA ILE A 31 -18.04 5.92 -30.13
C ILE A 31 -18.25 4.42 -29.96
N LYS A 32 -19.15 3.83 -30.76
CA LYS A 32 -19.46 2.40 -30.72
C LYS A 32 -18.51 1.61 -31.62
N GLY A 33 -18.12 0.43 -31.15
CA GLY A 33 -17.32 -0.54 -31.91
C GLY A 33 -17.72 -1.99 -31.64
N PRO A 34 -17.02 -2.96 -32.24
CA PRO A 34 -17.38 -4.37 -32.11
C PRO A 34 -17.14 -4.89 -30.69
N LYS A 35 -18.20 -5.38 -30.02
CA LYS A 35 -18.12 -5.98 -28.67
C LYS A 35 -17.23 -7.23 -28.66
N GLN A 36 -17.35 -8.10 -29.67
CA GLN A 36 -16.55 -9.31 -29.81
C GLN A 36 -15.05 -9.03 -29.96
N ALA A 37 -14.70 -7.86 -30.50
CA ALA A 37 -13.30 -7.41 -30.60
C ALA A 37 -12.76 -6.79 -29.30
N GLN A 38 -13.61 -6.70 -28.27
CA GLN A 38 -13.38 -5.94 -27.04
C GLN A 38 -12.98 -4.48 -27.30
N PHE A 39 -13.53 -3.84 -28.33
CA PHE A 39 -13.29 -2.43 -28.63
C PHE A 39 -13.48 -1.55 -27.39
N GLY A 40 -12.54 -0.64 -27.12
CA GLY A 40 -12.52 0.20 -25.91
C GLY A 40 -11.66 -0.38 -24.79
N TYR A 41 -10.79 -1.37 -25.08
CA TYR A 41 -9.98 -2.05 -24.07
C TYR A 41 -8.95 -1.07 -23.49
N THR A 42 -8.25 -0.39 -24.37
CA THR A 42 -7.44 0.79 -24.11
C THR A 42 -8.00 1.97 -24.91
N VAL A 43 -7.91 3.17 -24.35
CA VAL A 43 -8.26 4.43 -25.01
C VAL A 43 -7.13 5.42 -24.83
N GLN A 44 -6.84 6.22 -25.85
CA GLN A 44 -5.81 7.24 -25.78
C GLN A 44 -6.14 8.42 -26.69
N GLN A 45 -6.13 9.62 -26.13
CA GLN A 45 -6.25 10.85 -26.91
C GLN A 45 -4.94 11.10 -27.67
N HIS A 46 -5.05 11.54 -28.93
CA HIS A 46 -3.91 11.63 -29.82
C HIS A 46 -4.04 12.81 -30.79
N VAL A 47 -2.93 13.51 -31.01
CA VAL A 47 -2.84 14.58 -32.01
C VAL A 47 -2.09 14.05 -33.24
N ALA A 48 -2.75 14.07 -34.40
CA ALA A 48 -2.17 13.63 -35.66
C ALA A 48 -1.30 14.72 -36.32
N ALA A 49 -0.59 14.34 -37.38
CA ALA A 49 0.13 15.30 -38.22
C ALA A 49 -0.84 16.35 -38.78
N GLY A 50 -0.54 17.64 -38.54
CA GLY A 50 -1.43 18.76 -38.90
C GLY A 50 -2.31 19.29 -37.76
N GLY A 51 -2.18 18.74 -36.54
CA GLY A 51 -2.85 19.25 -35.35
C GLY A 51 -4.28 18.71 -35.13
N GLU A 52 -4.77 17.84 -36.00
CA GLU A 52 -6.09 17.23 -35.82
C GLU A 52 -6.12 16.29 -34.61
N LYS A 53 -7.21 16.36 -33.82
CA LYS A 53 -7.43 15.56 -32.62
C LYS A 53 -8.18 14.26 -32.95
N TRP A 54 -7.66 13.14 -32.44
CA TRP A 54 -8.15 11.78 -32.70
C TRP A 54 -8.22 10.98 -31.40
N LEU A 55 -9.13 10.01 -31.34
CA LEU A 55 -9.15 9.00 -30.30
C LEU A 55 -8.62 7.68 -30.84
N LEU A 56 -7.58 7.14 -30.20
CA LEU A 56 -7.08 5.79 -30.44
C LEU A 56 -7.81 4.82 -29.52
N VAL A 57 -8.25 3.69 -30.07
CA VAL A 57 -9.00 2.67 -29.32
C VAL A 57 -8.46 1.28 -29.61
N GLY A 58 -8.00 0.59 -28.57
CA GLY A 58 -7.52 -0.79 -28.66
C GLY A 58 -8.66 -1.81 -28.71
N ALA A 59 -8.50 -2.82 -29.56
CA ALA A 59 -9.44 -3.93 -29.75
C ALA A 59 -8.66 -5.27 -29.84
N PRO A 60 -8.22 -5.85 -28.71
CA PRO A 60 -7.31 -7.00 -28.69
C PRO A 60 -7.90 -8.31 -29.23
N TYR A 61 -9.21 -8.38 -29.46
CA TYR A 61 -9.89 -9.57 -30.00
C TYR A 61 -10.34 -9.36 -31.46
N GLU A 62 -9.87 -8.30 -32.11
CA GLU A 62 -10.18 -7.97 -33.50
C GLU A 62 -9.63 -9.00 -34.50
N MET A 63 -10.38 -9.24 -35.57
CA MET A 63 -9.99 -10.15 -36.66
C MET A 63 -9.25 -9.38 -37.77
N ASN A 64 -8.16 -9.96 -38.26
CA ASN A 64 -7.42 -9.50 -39.42
C ASN A 64 -7.24 -10.65 -40.41
N GLY A 65 -8.14 -10.74 -41.39
CA GLY A 65 -8.22 -11.91 -42.27
C GLY A 65 -8.76 -13.11 -41.51
N ALA A 66 -8.06 -14.25 -41.58
CA ALA A 66 -8.44 -15.49 -40.89
C ALA A 66 -8.02 -15.55 -39.42
N TYR A 67 -7.19 -14.62 -38.94
CA TYR A 67 -6.56 -14.68 -37.62
C TYR A 67 -7.09 -13.61 -36.66
N GLN A 68 -7.23 -13.97 -35.38
CA GLN A 68 -7.64 -13.05 -34.32
C GLN A 68 -6.41 -12.32 -33.75
N THR A 69 -5.82 -11.41 -34.53
CA THR A 69 -4.58 -10.75 -34.13
C THR A 69 -4.80 -9.65 -33.07
N GLY A 70 -5.99 -9.04 -33.02
CA GLY A 70 -6.19 -7.73 -32.40
C GLY A 70 -5.74 -6.58 -33.30
N ASP A 71 -6.20 -5.36 -33.00
CA ASP A 71 -5.85 -4.14 -33.72
C ASP A 71 -6.12 -2.86 -32.90
N VAL A 72 -5.79 -1.71 -33.50
CA VAL A 72 -6.08 -0.38 -32.99
C VAL A 72 -6.93 0.38 -34.01
N TYR A 73 -7.95 1.07 -33.52
CA TYR A 73 -8.80 1.97 -34.28
C TYR A 73 -8.39 3.41 -34.06
N LYS A 74 -8.40 4.23 -35.12
CA LYS A 74 -8.35 5.69 -35.03
C LYS A 74 -9.74 6.25 -35.26
N CYS A 75 -10.22 7.12 -34.39
CA CYS A 75 -11.55 7.68 -34.42
C CYS A 75 -11.50 9.20 -34.53
N SER A 76 -12.08 9.74 -35.61
CA SER A 76 -12.13 11.17 -35.87
C SER A 76 -13.20 11.85 -35.02
N LEU A 77 -12.88 13.06 -34.56
CA LEU A 77 -13.85 13.91 -33.88
C LEU A 77 -14.64 14.82 -34.83
N SER A 78 -14.20 14.97 -36.10
CA SER A 78 -14.85 15.87 -37.05
C SER A 78 -16.28 15.42 -37.40
N LYS A 79 -17.23 16.36 -37.36
CA LYS A 79 -18.64 16.14 -37.74
C LYS A 79 -18.84 15.87 -39.25
N ARG A 80 -17.80 16.01 -40.08
CA ARG A 80 -17.90 15.93 -41.56
C ARG A 80 -17.96 14.50 -42.13
N THR A 81 -17.75 13.46 -41.34
CA THR A 81 -17.80 12.07 -41.82
C THR A 81 -19.16 11.41 -41.50
N ASN A 82 -19.96 11.12 -42.54
CA ASN A 82 -21.28 10.45 -42.49
C ASN A 82 -21.22 8.94 -42.10
N GLY A 83 -20.30 8.54 -41.20
CA GLY A 83 -20.17 7.16 -40.70
C GLY A 83 -19.66 7.12 -39.26
N ASN A 84 -19.47 5.93 -38.68
CA ASN A 84 -19.02 5.71 -37.28
C ASN A 84 -17.65 6.36 -36.90
N GLY A 85 -17.04 7.18 -37.77
CA GLY A 85 -15.86 8.01 -37.49
C GLY A 85 -14.56 7.25 -37.24
N CYS A 86 -14.60 5.92 -37.08
CA CYS A 86 -13.46 5.08 -36.74
C CYS A 86 -12.98 4.21 -37.90
N ALA A 87 -11.67 4.15 -38.07
CA ALA A 87 -11.01 3.27 -39.03
C ALA A 87 -9.94 2.40 -38.36
N LYS A 88 -9.88 1.13 -38.74
CA LYS A 88 -8.86 0.17 -38.30
C LYS A 88 -7.50 0.52 -38.92
N LEU A 89 -6.42 0.40 -38.15
CA LEU A 89 -5.05 0.65 -38.63
C LEU A 89 -4.41 -0.55 -39.34
N ASN A 90 -4.99 -1.75 -39.23
CA ASN A 90 -4.51 -3.00 -39.85
C ASN A 90 -3.11 -3.40 -39.41
N LEU A 91 -2.72 -3.06 -38.17
CA LEU A 91 -1.38 -3.31 -37.65
C LEU A 91 -1.12 -4.82 -37.47
N GLY A 92 -2.16 -5.63 -37.27
CA GLY A 92 -2.05 -7.09 -37.15
C GLY A 92 -1.59 -7.79 -38.43
N ARG A 93 -1.62 -7.11 -39.59
CA ARG A 93 -1.14 -7.67 -40.87
C ARG A 93 0.39 -7.61 -41.00
N ILE A 94 1.07 -6.82 -40.19
CA ILE A 94 2.52 -6.60 -40.28
C ILE A 94 3.27 -7.85 -39.82
N SER A 95 4.19 -8.35 -40.65
CA SER A 95 4.99 -9.56 -40.42
C SER A 95 6.47 -9.26 -40.28
N LEU A 96 7.16 -10.05 -39.47
CA LEU A 96 8.62 -10.13 -39.47
C LEU A 96 9.13 -11.06 -40.58
N THR A 97 10.20 -10.66 -41.26
CA THR A 97 10.87 -11.47 -42.30
C THR A 97 11.72 -12.57 -41.67
N ASN A 98 11.76 -13.75 -42.29
CA ASN A 98 12.58 -14.91 -41.88
C ASN A 98 12.18 -15.56 -40.54
N VAL A 99 10.89 -15.52 -40.18
CA VAL A 99 10.33 -16.17 -38.99
C VAL A 99 9.01 -16.86 -39.35
N SER A 100 8.78 -18.07 -38.86
CA SER A 100 7.45 -18.73 -38.95
C SER A 100 6.55 -18.19 -37.85
N GLU A 101 5.74 -17.17 -38.17
CA GLU A 101 4.92 -16.46 -37.20
C GLU A 101 3.60 -17.18 -36.90
N ARG A 102 3.23 -17.22 -35.62
CA ARG A 102 1.91 -17.61 -35.12
C ARG A 102 1.20 -16.36 -34.59
N LYS A 103 0.46 -15.69 -35.50
CA LYS A 103 -0.22 -14.42 -35.21
C LYS A 103 -1.59 -14.55 -34.57
N ASP A 104 -2.17 -15.75 -34.57
CA ASP A 104 -3.48 -15.94 -33.96
C ASP A 104 -3.43 -15.64 -32.47
N LYS A 105 -4.43 -14.92 -31.97
CA LYS A 105 -4.57 -14.52 -30.55
C LYS A 105 -3.40 -13.69 -29.99
N MET A 106 -2.65 -12.94 -30.82
CA MET A 106 -1.53 -12.11 -30.32
C MET A 106 -1.94 -10.92 -29.43
N ARG A 107 -3.23 -10.54 -29.43
CA ARG A 107 -3.84 -9.48 -28.60
C ARG A 107 -3.30 -8.07 -28.84
N LEU A 108 -3.03 -7.71 -30.09
CA LEU A 108 -2.58 -6.37 -30.44
C LEU A 108 -3.61 -5.31 -30.05
N GLY A 109 -3.14 -4.23 -29.41
CA GLY A 109 -4.01 -3.17 -28.88
C GLY A 109 -4.43 -3.40 -27.42
N MET A 110 -3.93 -4.47 -26.78
CA MET A 110 -4.03 -4.63 -25.33
C MET A 110 -3.27 -3.52 -24.58
N THR A 111 -2.19 -3.03 -25.17
CA THR A 111 -1.33 -1.98 -24.59
C THR A 111 -1.13 -0.87 -25.60
N LEU A 112 -1.37 0.37 -25.18
CA LEU A 112 -1.20 1.59 -25.97
C LEU A 112 -0.41 2.61 -25.13
N THR A 113 0.58 3.25 -25.75
CA THR A 113 1.29 4.38 -25.15
C THR A 113 1.66 5.40 -26.22
N SER A 114 1.40 6.68 -25.94
CA SER A 114 1.76 7.79 -26.83
C SER A 114 3.14 8.33 -26.49
N ASN A 115 3.76 9.00 -27.45
CA ASN A 115 4.96 9.79 -27.26
C ASN A 115 4.62 11.24 -27.61
N PRO A 116 4.49 12.13 -26.62
CA PRO A 116 4.09 13.51 -26.84
C PRO A 116 5.16 14.34 -27.57
N LYS A 117 6.43 13.89 -27.61
CA LYS A 117 7.51 14.66 -28.26
C LYS A 117 7.44 14.63 -29.78
N ASP A 118 7.01 13.52 -30.37
CA ASP A 118 6.94 13.33 -31.83
C ASP A 118 5.54 12.93 -32.31
N ASN A 119 4.54 12.99 -31.42
CA ASN A 119 3.18 12.56 -31.68
C ASN A 119 3.09 11.15 -32.29
N SER A 120 4.03 10.26 -31.93
CA SER A 120 3.94 8.83 -32.28
C SER A 120 3.24 8.05 -31.16
N PHE A 121 2.90 6.80 -31.43
CA PHE A 121 2.41 5.89 -30.40
C PHE A 121 2.93 4.47 -30.65
N VAL A 122 2.87 3.65 -29.61
CA VAL A 122 3.25 2.24 -29.64
C VAL A 122 2.03 1.40 -29.25
N ALA A 123 1.75 0.39 -30.06
CA ALA A 123 0.72 -0.60 -29.81
C ALA A 123 1.34 -2.00 -29.68
N CYS A 124 1.04 -2.72 -28.61
CA CYS A 124 1.63 -4.03 -28.36
C CYS A 124 0.62 -5.17 -28.39
N GLY A 125 1.10 -6.32 -28.85
CA GLY A 125 0.45 -7.63 -28.81
C GLY A 125 1.34 -8.59 -28.02
N PRO A 126 1.14 -8.72 -26.70
CA PRO A 126 2.04 -9.46 -25.82
C PRO A 126 2.04 -10.98 -26.06
N LEU A 127 1.02 -11.52 -26.75
CA LEU A 127 0.90 -12.94 -27.06
C LEU A 127 1.33 -13.28 -28.49
N TRP A 128 2.02 -12.36 -29.18
CA TRP A 128 2.65 -12.70 -30.45
C TRP A 128 3.69 -13.79 -30.24
N SER A 129 3.65 -14.81 -31.10
CA SER A 129 4.49 -15.99 -30.99
C SER A 129 5.07 -16.41 -32.34
N TYR A 130 6.14 -17.18 -32.29
CA TYR A 130 6.77 -17.79 -33.46
C TYR A 130 7.20 -19.22 -33.17
N GLU A 131 7.26 -20.02 -34.22
CA GLU A 131 7.65 -21.43 -34.13
C GLU A 131 9.17 -21.57 -34.04
N CYS A 132 9.59 -22.49 -33.18
CA CYS A 132 10.97 -22.82 -32.92
C CYS A 132 11.11 -24.34 -32.74
N GLY A 133 11.39 -25.05 -33.83
CA GLY A 133 11.34 -26.51 -33.85
C GLY A 133 9.92 -27.02 -33.63
N SER A 134 9.72 -27.87 -32.62
CA SER A 134 8.42 -28.35 -32.16
C SER A 134 7.70 -27.39 -31.20
N SER A 135 8.43 -26.43 -30.64
CA SER A 135 7.95 -25.48 -29.62
C SER A 135 7.52 -24.15 -30.23
N TYR A 136 6.75 -23.36 -29.49
CA TYR A 136 6.42 -21.98 -29.85
C TYR A 136 6.85 -21.03 -28.74
N TYR A 137 7.52 -19.94 -29.12
CA TYR A 137 7.98 -18.91 -28.18
C TYR A 137 7.03 -17.72 -28.22
N SER A 138 6.38 -17.41 -27.10
CA SER A 138 5.47 -16.27 -26.94
C SER A 138 6.21 -15.06 -26.36
N THR A 139 7.01 -14.41 -27.20
CA THR A 139 7.86 -13.30 -26.75
C THR A 139 7.16 -11.95 -26.76
N GLY A 140 6.05 -11.80 -27.48
CA GLY A 140 5.36 -10.52 -27.68
C GLY A 140 6.01 -9.61 -28.72
N ILE A 141 5.22 -8.68 -29.26
CA ILE A 141 5.63 -7.73 -30.30
C ILE A 141 4.92 -6.38 -30.10
N CYS A 142 5.59 -5.29 -30.47
CA CYS A 142 5.00 -3.96 -30.50
C CYS A 142 5.24 -3.28 -31.86
N SER A 143 4.28 -2.45 -32.28
CA SER A 143 4.34 -1.63 -33.48
C SER A 143 4.42 -0.16 -33.10
N ARG A 144 5.48 0.54 -33.51
CA ARG A 144 5.54 2.01 -33.44
C ARG A 144 4.86 2.60 -34.67
N VAL A 145 3.95 3.54 -34.45
CA VAL A 145 3.18 4.23 -35.48
C VAL A 145 3.43 5.73 -35.34
N ASN A 146 3.69 6.41 -36.45
CA ASN A 146 3.97 7.85 -36.45
C ASN A 146 2.67 8.70 -36.41
N ALA A 147 2.82 10.02 -36.29
CA ALA A 147 1.71 10.98 -36.24
C ALA A 147 0.78 10.95 -37.46
N SER A 148 1.20 10.37 -38.59
CA SER A 148 0.38 10.19 -39.80
C SER A 148 -0.32 8.83 -39.85
N PHE A 149 -0.36 8.09 -38.73
CA PHE A 149 -0.93 6.75 -38.61
C PHE A 149 -0.26 5.71 -39.53
N LYS A 150 1.00 5.92 -39.92
CA LYS A 150 1.79 4.96 -40.69
C LYS A 150 2.68 4.16 -39.77
N PHE A 151 2.77 2.85 -40.01
CA PHE A 151 3.74 2.00 -39.35
C PHE A 151 5.16 2.54 -39.60
N SER A 152 5.94 2.62 -38.51
CA SER A 152 7.31 3.13 -38.54
C SER A 152 8.31 2.00 -38.34
N ARG A 153 8.17 1.22 -37.27
CA ARG A 153 9.09 0.11 -36.95
C ARG A 153 8.48 -0.89 -35.98
N THR A 154 8.99 -2.11 -36.03
CA THR A 154 8.71 -3.16 -35.04
C THR A 154 9.60 -2.98 -33.81
N ILE A 155 9.04 -3.20 -32.63
CA ILE A 155 9.74 -3.25 -31.35
C ILE A 155 9.55 -4.66 -30.79
N ALA A 156 10.62 -5.45 -30.73
CA ALA A 156 10.61 -6.83 -30.25
C ALA A 156 11.91 -7.15 -29.46
N PRO A 157 12.15 -6.51 -28.31
CA PRO A 157 13.43 -6.63 -27.59
C PRO A 157 13.67 -8.04 -27.04
N ALA A 158 12.61 -8.81 -26.81
CA ALA A 158 12.71 -10.21 -26.37
C ALA A 158 12.85 -11.22 -27.52
N PHE A 159 12.79 -10.78 -28.78
CA PHE A 159 12.98 -11.67 -29.91
C PHE A 159 14.40 -12.27 -29.88
N GLN A 160 14.43 -13.60 -29.94
CA GLN A 160 15.64 -14.40 -30.01
C GLN A 160 15.57 -15.24 -31.29
N ARG A 161 16.71 -15.43 -31.94
CA ARG A 161 16.77 -16.48 -32.97
C ARG A 161 16.74 -17.81 -32.24
N CYS A 162 16.06 -18.80 -32.81
CA CYS A 162 16.04 -20.16 -32.28
C CYS A 162 17.45 -20.65 -31.99
N GLU A 163 17.77 -20.83 -30.71
CA GLU A 163 19.05 -21.37 -30.29
C GLU A 163 18.97 -22.90 -30.28
N THR A 164 19.70 -23.48 -31.22
CA THR A 164 20.22 -24.87 -31.25
C THR A 164 19.30 -25.98 -31.77
N TYR A 165 19.68 -26.46 -32.95
CA TYR A 165 19.32 -27.75 -33.52
C TYR A 165 19.95 -28.89 -32.69
N MET A 166 19.37 -30.10 -32.64
CA MET A 166 19.89 -31.21 -31.83
C MET A 166 20.49 -32.33 -32.68
N ASP A 167 21.59 -32.90 -32.20
CA ASP A 167 22.21 -34.09 -32.77
C ASP A 167 21.99 -35.25 -31.80
N ILE A 168 21.26 -36.27 -32.23
CA ILE A 168 20.93 -37.45 -31.42
C ILE A 168 21.71 -38.65 -31.95
N VAL A 169 22.48 -39.32 -31.10
CA VAL A 169 23.13 -40.60 -31.43
C VAL A 169 22.55 -41.70 -30.55
N ILE A 170 21.93 -42.70 -31.18
CA ILE A 170 21.37 -43.85 -30.49
C ILE A 170 22.42 -44.96 -30.51
N VAL A 171 22.78 -45.46 -29.32
CA VAL A 171 23.77 -46.51 -29.06
C VAL A 171 23.02 -47.77 -28.63
N LEU A 172 22.93 -48.73 -29.55
CA LEU A 172 22.12 -49.94 -29.41
C LEU A 172 23.00 -51.14 -29.10
N ASP A 173 22.70 -51.85 -28.03
CA ASP A 173 23.23 -53.19 -27.80
C ASP A 173 22.66 -54.15 -28.85
N GLY A 174 23.54 -54.78 -29.62
CA GLY A 174 23.24 -55.77 -30.65
C GLY A 174 23.79 -57.15 -30.31
N SER A 175 24.20 -57.40 -29.06
CA SER A 175 24.67 -58.69 -28.56
C SER A 175 23.58 -59.77 -28.60
N ASN A 176 23.94 -61.03 -28.38
CA ASN A 176 23.02 -62.17 -28.45
C ASN A 176 22.01 -62.23 -27.27
N SER A 177 22.18 -61.44 -26.21
CA SER A 177 21.25 -61.41 -25.06
C SER A 177 19.92 -60.74 -25.42
N ILE A 178 19.96 -59.71 -26.27
CA ILE A 178 18.79 -59.01 -26.79
C ILE A 178 17.98 -59.96 -27.66
N TYR A 179 16.83 -60.42 -27.16
CA TYR A 179 15.93 -61.29 -27.92
C TYR A 179 14.47 -61.10 -27.51
N PRO A 180 13.54 -60.87 -28.46
CA PRO A 180 13.75 -60.85 -29.91
C PRO A 180 14.12 -59.45 -30.47
N TRP A 181 15.06 -59.39 -31.42
CA TRP A 181 15.59 -58.13 -31.99
C TRP A 181 14.53 -57.19 -32.60
N TYR A 182 13.46 -57.75 -33.17
CA TYR A 182 12.45 -56.96 -33.87
C TYR A 182 11.74 -55.95 -32.95
N GLU A 183 11.72 -56.16 -31.63
CA GLU A 183 11.15 -55.21 -30.67
C GLU A 183 12.03 -53.96 -30.51
N VAL A 184 13.36 -54.11 -30.47
CA VAL A 184 14.31 -52.97 -30.47
C VAL A 184 14.20 -52.19 -31.78
N GLN A 185 14.04 -52.89 -32.91
CA GLN A 185 13.81 -52.26 -34.21
C GLN A 185 12.47 -51.49 -34.24
N ALA A 186 11.40 -52.05 -33.66
CA ALA A 186 10.10 -51.38 -33.55
C ALA A 186 10.18 -50.13 -32.66
N PHE A 187 10.88 -50.21 -31.52
CA PHE A 187 11.18 -49.06 -30.67
C PHE A 187 11.90 -47.96 -31.45
N LEU A 188 12.98 -48.31 -32.17
CA LEU A 188 13.76 -47.37 -32.96
C LEU A 188 12.88 -46.66 -34.02
N ILE A 189 12.01 -47.38 -34.70
CA ILE A 189 11.08 -46.79 -35.69
C ILE A 189 10.11 -45.82 -34.99
N ASN A 190 9.49 -46.25 -33.89
CA ASN A 190 8.48 -45.47 -33.20
C ASN A 190 9.06 -44.18 -32.62
N ILE A 191 10.28 -44.22 -32.04
CA ILE A 191 10.92 -43.02 -31.51
C ILE A 191 11.39 -42.07 -32.62
N LEU A 192 11.92 -42.60 -33.72
CA LEU A 192 12.32 -41.78 -34.87
C LEU A 192 11.13 -41.03 -35.49
N GLN A 193 9.95 -41.66 -35.50
CA GLN A 193 8.71 -41.02 -35.99
C GLN A 193 8.23 -39.86 -35.11
N LYS A 194 8.67 -39.79 -33.84
CA LYS A 194 8.38 -38.65 -32.97
C LYS A 194 9.26 -37.45 -33.29
N PHE A 195 10.48 -37.65 -33.78
CA PHE A 195 11.44 -36.58 -34.02
C PHE A 195 11.17 -35.80 -35.32
N TYR A 196 11.37 -34.48 -35.27
CA TYR A 196 11.37 -33.61 -36.45
C TYR A 196 12.75 -33.60 -37.11
N ILE A 197 13.00 -34.59 -37.98
CA ILE A 197 14.31 -34.80 -38.62
C ILE A 197 14.48 -33.87 -39.83
N GLY A 198 15.56 -33.07 -39.81
CA GLY A 198 15.89 -32.17 -40.91
C GLY A 198 17.22 -31.42 -40.71
N PRO A 199 17.83 -30.89 -41.81
CA PRO A 199 19.15 -30.26 -41.76
C PRO A 199 19.20 -29.01 -40.85
N GLY A 200 18.08 -28.31 -40.70
CA GLY A 200 17.89 -27.21 -39.75
C GLY A 200 16.96 -27.58 -38.59
N GLN A 201 16.96 -28.84 -38.14
CA GLN A 201 16.20 -29.34 -36.98
C GLN A 201 16.97 -30.50 -36.32
N ILE A 202 16.38 -31.68 -36.09
CA ILE A 202 17.09 -32.83 -35.48
C ILE A 202 17.86 -33.61 -36.54
N GLN A 203 19.09 -34.01 -36.21
CA GLN A 203 19.86 -35.02 -36.96
C GLN A 203 20.02 -36.26 -36.09
N VAL A 204 19.88 -37.45 -36.68
CA VAL A 204 19.96 -38.72 -35.94
C VAL A 204 21.02 -39.64 -36.54
N GLY A 205 21.88 -40.19 -35.70
CA GLY A 205 22.82 -41.26 -36.03
C GLY A 205 22.55 -42.49 -35.17
N VAL A 206 22.86 -43.68 -35.69
CA VAL A 206 22.71 -44.94 -34.97
C VAL A 206 24.02 -45.71 -34.98
N VAL A 207 24.44 -46.13 -33.80
CA VAL A 207 25.61 -46.96 -33.53
C VAL A 207 25.11 -48.23 -32.86
N GLN A 208 25.54 -49.39 -33.35
CA GLN A 208 25.25 -50.68 -32.75
C GLN A 208 26.54 -51.28 -32.20
N TYR A 209 26.50 -51.89 -31.01
CA TYR A 209 27.66 -52.47 -30.34
C TYR A 209 27.41 -53.88 -29.81
N GLY A 210 28.46 -54.57 -29.40
CA GLY A 210 28.52 -55.95 -28.91
C GLY A 210 29.98 -56.27 -28.65
N GLU A 211 30.54 -57.29 -29.30
CA GLU A 211 32.00 -57.50 -29.35
C GLU A 211 32.72 -56.38 -30.16
N LYS A 212 32.04 -55.84 -31.19
CA LYS A 212 32.53 -54.76 -32.07
C LYS A 212 31.47 -53.69 -32.25
N VAL A 213 31.90 -52.47 -32.60
CA VAL A 213 31.01 -51.33 -32.84
C VAL A 213 30.85 -51.06 -34.33
N VAL A 214 29.62 -50.83 -34.80
CA VAL A 214 29.27 -50.53 -36.18
C VAL A 214 28.41 -49.26 -36.24
N HIS A 215 28.72 -48.37 -37.20
CA HIS A 215 27.85 -47.24 -37.53
C HIS A 215 26.77 -47.69 -38.52
N GLU A 216 25.52 -47.79 -38.08
CA GLU A 216 24.40 -48.14 -38.95
C GLU A 216 24.06 -46.99 -39.92
N PHE A 217 24.12 -45.75 -39.43
CA PHE A 217 24.15 -44.53 -40.23
C PHE A 217 24.57 -43.31 -39.38
N LYS A 218 25.05 -42.26 -40.05
CA LYS A 218 25.61 -41.04 -39.45
C LYS A 218 24.58 -39.91 -39.42
N LEU A 219 24.85 -38.89 -38.60
CA LEU A 219 23.96 -37.74 -38.37
C LEU A 219 23.56 -36.99 -39.66
N SER A 220 24.45 -36.93 -40.65
CA SER A 220 24.24 -36.19 -41.90
C SER A 220 23.68 -37.03 -43.06
N ASP A 221 23.47 -38.33 -42.87
CA ASP A 221 23.18 -39.25 -43.99
C ASP A 221 21.76 -39.07 -44.55
N TYR A 222 20.82 -38.60 -43.74
CA TYR A 222 19.40 -38.49 -44.09
C TYR A 222 18.83 -37.12 -43.71
N LYS A 223 17.83 -36.66 -44.48
CA LYS A 223 17.27 -35.31 -44.35
C LYS A 223 15.79 -35.28 -43.98
N SER A 224 15.12 -36.42 -43.92
CA SER A 224 13.71 -36.51 -43.50
C SER A 224 13.44 -37.75 -42.64
N VAL A 225 12.31 -37.74 -41.93
CA VAL A 225 11.87 -38.85 -41.07
C VAL A 225 11.64 -40.12 -41.89
N GLU A 226 11.06 -40.00 -43.09
CA GLU A 226 10.74 -41.15 -43.95
C GLU A 226 12.01 -41.90 -44.37
N GLU A 227 13.09 -41.18 -44.69
CA GLU A 227 14.38 -41.76 -45.07
C GLU A 227 15.03 -42.51 -43.90
N VAL A 228 15.06 -41.89 -42.72
CA VAL A 228 15.66 -42.51 -41.52
C VAL A 228 14.86 -43.73 -41.08
N VAL A 229 13.52 -43.66 -41.06
CA VAL A 229 12.66 -44.79 -40.71
C VAL A 229 12.82 -45.94 -41.71
N LYS A 230 12.95 -45.63 -43.01
CA LYS A 230 13.23 -46.66 -44.03
C LYS A 230 14.56 -47.36 -43.77
N ARG A 231 15.61 -46.63 -43.40
CA ARG A 231 16.90 -47.23 -43.05
C ARG A 231 16.82 -48.04 -41.75
N ALA A 232 16.17 -47.51 -40.72
CA ALA A 232 16.01 -48.18 -39.43
C ALA A 232 15.31 -49.56 -39.57
N ARG A 233 14.39 -49.70 -40.53
CA ARG A 233 13.73 -50.99 -40.85
C ARG A 233 14.66 -52.08 -41.39
N SER A 234 15.89 -51.73 -41.77
CA SER A 234 16.88 -52.64 -42.39
C SER A 234 18.10 -52.86 -41.50
N ILE A 235 18.00 -52.56 -40.20
CA ILE A 235 19.08 -52.79 -39.25
C ILE A 235 18.91 -54.21 -38.68
N ASP A 236 19.86 -55.08 -39.01
CA ASP A 236 19.91 -56.45 -38.50
C ASP A 236 20.70 -56.52 -37.18
N GLN A 237 20.39 -57.50 -36.33
CA GLN A 237 21.17 -57.79 -35.12
C GLN A 237 22.56 -58.27 -35.52
N ARG A 238 23.62 -57.69 -34.93
CA ARG A 238 25.01 -58.08 -35.24
C ARG A 238 25.42 -59.36 -34.52
N GLY A 239 24.84 -59.61 -33.36
CA GLY A 239 25.20 -60.71 -32.48
C GLY A 239 26.56 -60.52 -31.82
N GLY A 240 26.93 -61.47 -30.98
CA GLY A 240 28.17 -61.45 -30.19
C GLY A 240 27.95 -62.02 -28.80
N GLU A 241 28.99 -62.60 -28.21
CA GLU A 241 28.97 -63.16 -26.86
C GLU A 241 29.29 -62.11 -25.77
N GLU A 242 29.80 -60.95 -26.16
CA GLU A 242 30.18 -59.85 -25.26
C GLU A 242 29.32 -58.59 -25.47
N THR A 243 29.14 -57.83 -24.39
CA THR A 243 28.45 -56.53 -24.35
C THR A 243 29.45 -55.45 -23.91
N ASN A 244 30.18 -54.86 -24.86
CA ASN A 244 31.19 -53.83 -24.57
C ASN A 244 30.57 -52.41 -24.64
N THR A 245 29.83 -52.03 -23.59
CA THR A 245 29.08 -50.76 -23.52
C THR A 245 29.98 -49.54 -23.43
N ALA A 246 31.11 -49.62 -22.71
CA ALA A 246 32.04 -48.49 -22.61
C ALA A 246 32.65 -48.16 -23.99
N LEU A 247 32.98 -49.19 -24.78
CA LEU A 247 33.42 -49.05 -26.17
C LEU A 247 32.35 -48.42 -27.07
N GLY A 248 31.08 -48.83 -26.91
CA GLY A 248 29.93 -48.25 -27.62
C GLY A 248 29.77 -46.75 -27.36
N ILE A 249 29.76 -46.35 -26.08
CA ILE A 249 29.67 -44.95 -25.64
C ILE A 249 30.87 -44.13 -26.16
N ASN A 250 32.09 -44.65 -26.02
CA ASN A 250 33.29 -43.96 -26.49
C ASN A 250 33.30 -43.78 -28.01
N THR A 251 32.84 -44.76 -28.77
CA THR A 251 32.74 -44.65 -30.24
C THR A 251 31.68 -43.64 -30.65
N ALA A 252 30.53 -43.62 -29.96
CA ALA A 252 29.51 -42.61 -30.18
C ALA A 252 30.04 -41.19 -29.91
N ARG A 253 30.70 -40.98 -28.77
CA ARG A 253 31.33 -39.71 -28.38
C ARG A 253 32.43 -39.26 -29.34
N SER A 254 33.42 -40.13 -29.58
CA SER A 254 34.65 -39.77 -30.28
C SER A 254 34.51 -39.77 -31.81
N GLN A 255 33.55 -40.53 -32.35
CA GLN A 255 33.35 -40.68 -33.80
C GLN A 255 31.95 -40.25 -34.25
N ALA A 256 30.85 -40.82 -33.70
CA ALA A 256 29.51 -40.58 -34.24
C ALA A 256 29.09 -39.10 -34.18
N PHE A 257 29.34 -38.42 -33.05
CA PHE A 257 29.07 -36.98 -32.92
C PHE A 257 30.03 -36.08 -33.73
N LYS A 258 31.13 -36.62 -34.25
CA LYS A 258 32.07 -35.87 -35.10
C LYS A 258 31.78 -36.07 -36.59
N HIS A 259 31.23 -37.21 -36.96
CA HIS A 259 30.87 -37.55 -38.34
C HIS A 259 29.48 -37.05 -38.69
N GLY A 260 29.41 -35.80 -39.17
CA GLY A 260 28.16 -35.14 -39.56
C GLY A 260 27.51 -34.32 -38.44
N GLY A 261 28.12 -34.27 -37.25
CA GLY A 261 27.65 -33.44 -36.14
C GLY A 261 27.89 -31.95 -36.36
N ARG A 262 26.95 -31.13 -35.88
CA ARG A 262 26.86 -29.70 -36.12
C ARG A 262 27.44 -28.90 -34.95
N ARG A 263 28.22 -27.87 -35.28
CA ARG A 263 28.84 -27.01 -34.27
C ARG A 263 27.77 -26.17 -33.56
N GLY A 264 27.66 -26.30 -32.25
CA GLY A 264 26.66 -25.61 -31.42
C GLY A 264 25.33 -26.34 -31.30
N ALA A 265 25.18 -27.53 -31.91
CA ALA A 265 24.01 -28.38 -31.67
C ALA A 265 24.09 -29.05 -30.29
N LYS A 266 22.94 -29.26 -29.66
CA LYS A 266 22.88 -30.03 -28.39
C LYS A 266 23.07 -31.51 -28.72
N LYS A 267 24.01 -32.16 -28.04
CA LYS A 267 24.37 -33.56 -28.27
C LYS A 267 23.62 -34.44 -27.27
N VAL A 268 22.81 -35.36 -27.78
CA VAL A 268 22.03 -36.30 -26.98
C VAL A 268 22.40 -37.73 -27.37
N MET A 269 22.81 -38.53 -26.40
CA MET A 269 23.11 -39.94 -26.56
C MET A 269 22.01 -40.78 -25.91
N ILE A 270 21.48 -41.78 -26.61
CA ILE A 270 20.49 -42.72 -26.06
C ILE A 270 21.13 -44.11 -26.05
N VAL A 271 21.47 -44.62 -24.87
CA VAL A 271 22.11 -45.92 -24.67
C VAL A 271 21.04 -46.95 -24.30
N ILE A 272 21.00 -48.08 -25.01
CA ILE A 272 20.04 -49.16 -24.79
C ILE A 272 20.81 -50.46 -24.65
N THR A 273 20.59 -51.16 -23.54
CA THR A 273 21.30 -52.42 -23.22
C THR A 273 20.42 -53.32 -22.35
N ASP A 274 20.64 -54.64 -22.41
CA ASP A 274 19.99 -55.65 -21.58
C ASP A 274 20.94 -56.43 -20.67
N GLY A 275 22.23 -56.05 -20.63
CA GLY A 275 23.27 -56.75 -19.88
C GLY A 275 24.35 -55.83 -19.33
N GLU A 276 25.00 -56.29 -18.26
CA GLU A 276 26.18 -55.65 -17.66
C GLU A 276 27.35 -55.58 -18.66
N SER A 277 28.10 -54.48 -18.57
CA SER A 277 29.22 -54.23 -19.46
C SER A 277 30.40 -55.17 -19.20
N HIS A 278 30.87 -55.86 -20.24
CA HIS A 278 32.06 -56.71 -20.16
C HIS A 278 33.37 -55.89 -20.09
N ASP A 279 33.30 -54.61 -20.46
CA ASP A 279 34.35 -53.58 -20.37
C ASP A 279 34.05 -52.53 -19.27
N SER A 280 33.37 -52.92 -18.19
CA SER A 280 32.96 -52.02 -17.09
C SER A 280 34.11 -51.20 -16.47
N ALA A 281 35.35 -51.70 -16.51
CA ALA A 281 36.53 -50.97 -16.05
C ALA A 281 36.78 -49.64 -16.80
N ASP A 282 36.35 -49.54 -18.06
CA ASP A 282 36.52 -48.35 -18.91
C ASP A 282 35.28 -47.44 -18.90
N LEU A 283 34.18 -47.88 -18.27
CA LEU A 283 32.89 -47.19 -18.31
C LEU A 283 32.94 -45.84 -17.60
N GLN A 284 33.61 -45.76 -16.45
CA GLN A 284 33.80 -44.51 -15.71
C GLN A 284 34.48 -43.44 -16.58
N GLN A 285 35.57 -43.80 -17.26
CA GLN A 285 36.29 -42.88 -18.13
C GLN A 285 35.43 -42.43 -19.31
N ALA A 286 34.64 -43.35 -19.90
CA ALA A 286 33.75 -43.04 -21.02
C ALA A 286 32.65 -42.04 -20.64
N ILE A 287 32.11 -42.15 -19.42
CA ILE A 287 31.08 -41.26 -18.88
C ILE A 287 31.67 -39.88 -18.57
N GLU A 288 32.78 -39.81 -17.83
CA GLU A 288 33.45 -38.56 -17.48
C GLU A 288 33.85 -37.76 -18.73
N ASP A 289 34.35 -38.43 -19.78
CA ASP A 289 34.70 -37.76 -21.03
C ASP A 289 33.47 -37.32 -21.83
N SER A 290 32.36 -38.06 -21.74
CA SER A 290 31.08 -37.65 -22.35
C SER A 290 30.51 -36.41 -21.67
N GLU A 291 30.71 -36.25 -20.37
CA GLU A 291 30.34 -35.04 -19.61
C GLU A 291 31.18 -33.84 -19.99
N LYS A 292 32.51 -34.02 -20.09
CA LYS A 292 33.42 -32.96 -20.59
C LYS A 292 33.04 -32.49 -21.99
N ASP A 293 32.59 -33.40 -22.85
CA ASP A 293 32.14 -33.10 -24.22
C ASP A 293 30.72 -32.52 -24.30
N GLY A 294 30.03 -32.35 -23.16
CA GLY A 294 28.71 -31.76 -23.03
C GLY A 294 27.58 -32.62 -23.62
N ILE A 295 27.71 -33.96 -23.53
CA ILE A 295 26.74 -34.90 -24.08
C ILE A 295 25.74 -35.32 -22.99
N THR A 296 24.46 -35.04 -23.22
CA THR A 296 23.36 -35.54 -22.37
C THR A 296 23.08 -37.00 -22.71
N ARG A 297 23.13 -37.91 -21.74
CA ARG A 297 22.99 -39.36 -21.93
C ARG A 297 21.68 -39.84 -21.30
N TYR A 298 20.84 -40.48 -22.10
CA TYR A 298 19.69 -41.26 -21.64
C TYR A 298 20.08 -42.74 -21.64
N ALA A 299 19.77 -43.46 -20.58
CA ALA A 299 20.13 -44.86 -20.43
C ALA A 299 18.87 -45.70 -20.20
N ILE A 300 18.68 -46.73 -21.02
CA ILE A 300 17.50 -47.60 -21.03
C ILE A 300 17.95 -49.02 -20.71
N ALA A 301 17.55 -49.52 -19.53
CA ALA A 301 17.78 -50.88 -19.07
C ALA A 301 16.65 -51.80 -19.52
N VAL A 302 16.97 -52.84 -20.29
CA VAL A 302 16.00 -53.86 -20.74
C VAL A 302 16.14 -55.11 -19.89
N LEU A 303 15.10 -55.48 -19.12
CA LEU A 303 15.18 -56.56 -18.14
C LEU A 303 14.76 -57.95 -18.68
N GLY A 304 14.54 -58.07 -20.00
CA GLY A 304 14.05 -59.30 -20.63
C GLY A 304 14.93 -60.50 -20.32
N TYR A 305 16.25 -60.37 -20.48
CA TYR A 305 17.22 -61.43 -20.18
C TYR A 305 17.22 -61.86 -18.71
N TYR A 306 17.22 -60.90 -17.78
CA TYR A 306 17.21 -61.14 -16.33
C TYR A 306 15.91 -61.81 -15.86
N ASN A 307 14.77 -61.31 -16.34
CA ASN A 307 13.45 -61.85 -15.99
C ASN A 307 13.23 -63.27 -16.53
N ARG A 308 13.66 -63.56 -17.77
CA ARG A 308 13.58 -64.91 -18.36
C ARG A 308 14.42 -65.96 -17.61
N ARG A 309 15.50 -65.54 -16.94
CA ARG A 309 16.44 -66.42 -16.23
C ARG A 309 16.31 -66.38 -14.70
N GLY A 310 15.43 -65.52 -14.16
CA GLY A 310 15.23 -65.36 -12.71
C GLY A 310 16.45 -64.77 -11.98
N ILE A 311 17.21 -63.91 -12.64
CA ILE A 311 18.44 -63.29 -12.10
C ILE A 311 18.08 -61.94 -11.46
N ASN A 312 18.69 -61.59 -10.32
CA ASN A 312 18.51 -60.28 -9.69
C ASN A 312 19.18 -59.18 -10.53
N PRO A 313 18.45 -58.16 -11.03
CA PRO A 313 18.99 -57.12 -11.92
C PRO A 313 19.62 -55.93 -11.18
N GLU A 314 19.79 -55.97 -9.85
CA GLU A 314 20.22 -54.81 -9.06
C GLU A 314 21.60 -54.24 -9.48
N ALA A 315 22.58 -55.10 -9.73
CA ALA A 315 23.91 -54.66 -10.18
C ALA A 315 23.85 -53.96 -11.55
N PHE A 316 23.15 -54.57 -12.50
CA PHE A 316 22.87 -54.00 -13.82
C PHE A 316 22.15 -52.65 -13.74
N LEU A 317 21.08 -52.55 -12.96
CA LEU A 317 20.33 -51.29 -12.83
C LEU A 317 21.19 -50.16 -12.26
N ASN A 318 22.11 -50.45 -11.34
CA ASN A 318 23.04 -49.46 -10.81
C ASN A 318 24.06 -49.01 -11.86
N GLU A 319 24.55 -49.92 -12.71
CA GLU A 319 25.43 -49.59 -13.85
C GLU A 319 24.72 -48.67 -14.86
N ILE A 320 23.48 -48.97 -15.24
CA ILE A 320 22.75 -48.17 -16.23
C ILE A 320 22.34 -46.80 -15.67
N LYS A 321 22.00 -46.72 -14.39
CA LYS A 321 21.81 -45.42 -13.72
C LYS A 321 23.07 -44.56 -13.76
N TYR A 322 24.25 -45.17 -13.60
CA TYR A 322 25.53 -44.49 -13.66
C TYR A 322 25.85 -43.95 -15.08
N ILE A 323 25.39 -44.63 -16.14
CA ILE A 323 25.53 -44.15 -17.53
C ILE A 323 24.68 -42.90 -17.80
N ALA A 324 23.50 -42.80 -17.19
CA ALA A 324 22.58 -41.69 -17.38
C ALA A 324 23.17 -40.36 -16.86
N SER A 325 22.77 -39.23 -17.44
CA SER A 325 23.15 -37.90 -16.93
C SER A 325 22.33 -37.49 -15.71
N ASP A 326 22.89 -36.65 -14.84
CA ASP A 326 22.19 -36.13 -13.67
C ASP A 326 21.06 -35.14 -14.03
N PRO A 327 19.92 -35.16 -13.29
CA PRO A 327 19.55 -36.17 -12.30
C PRO A 327 19.07 -37.47 -13.00
N ASP A 328 19.40 -38.61 -12.40
CA ASP A 328 19.18 -39.95 -12.95
C ASP A 328 17.69 -40.28 -13.13
N ASP A 329 16.82 -39.83 -12.23
CA ASP A 329 15.35 -39.97 -12.32
C ASP A 329 14.73 -39.44 -13.65
N LYS A 330 15.42 -38.51 -14.31
CA LYS A 330 15.02 -37.92 -15.60
C LYS A 330 15.67 -38.57 -16.82
N HIS A 331 16.82 -39.22 -16.67
CA HIS A 331 17.58 -39.74 -17.81
C HIS A 331 17.69 -41.27 -17.84
N PHE A 332 17.34 -41.93 -16.75
CA PHE A 332 17.27 -43.37 -16.63
C PHE A 332 15.85 -43.90 -16.86
N PHE A 333 15.75 -44.99 -17.60
CA PHE A 333 14.51 -45.74 -17.82
C PHE A 333 14.80 -47.24 -17.67
N ASN A 334 13.87 -48.00 -17.11
CA ASN A 334 13.91 -49.45 -17.14
C ASN A 334 12.61 -50.01 -17.73
N VAL A 335 12.72 -51.12 -18.45
CA VAL A 335 11.59 -51.83 -19.03
C VAL A 335 11.65 -53.30 -18.64
N THR A 336 10.48 -53.92 -18.48
CA THR A 336 10.36 -55.31 -18.01
C THR A 336 10.89 -56.31 -19.04
N ASP A 337 10.73 -56.02 -20.33
CA ASP A 337 11.22 -56.81 -21.46
C ASP A 337 11.36 -55.93 -22.71
N GLU A 338 11.80 -56.52 -23.82
CA GLU A 338 12.01 -55.83 -25.08
C GLU A 338 10.70 -55.24 -25.66
N SER A 339 9.56 -55.89 -25.41
CA SER A 339 8.25 -55.45 -25.94
C SER A 339 7.74 -54.17 -25.26
N ALA A 340 8.06 -54.01 -23.97
CA ALA A 340 7.74 -52.84 -23.16
C ALA A 340 8.52 -51.57 -23.55
N LEU A 341 9.53 -51.67 -24.44
CA LEU A 341 10.20 -50.50 -25.01
C LEU A 341 9.21 -49.55 -25.72
N LYS A 342 8.11 -50.07 -26.28
CA LYS A 342 7.08 -49.25 -26.93
C LYS A 342 6.39 -48.28 -25.94
N ASP A 343 6.28 -48.66 -24.67
CA ASP A 343 5.56 -47.90 -23.65
C ASP A 343 6.33 -46.66 -23.19
N ILE A 344 7.67 -46.66 -23.36
CA ILE A 344 8.52 -45.53 -22.97
C ILE A 344 8.75 -44.52 -24.10
N VAL A 345 8.30 -44.79 -25.33
CA VAL A 345 8.53 -43.92 -26.50
C VAL A 345 7.97 -42.51 -26.27
N ASP A 346 6.74 -42.42 -25.76
CA ASP A 346 6.10 -41.12 -25.50
C ASP A 346 6.82 -40.38 -24.35
N ALA A 347 7.13 -41.08 -23.25
CA ALA A 347 7.83 -40.50 -22.12
C ALA A 347 9.24 -40.00 -22.49
N LEU A 348 10.00 -40.80 -23.24
CA LEU A 348 11.34 -40.46 -23.69
C LEU A 348 11.33 -39.34 -24.73
N GLY A 349 10.37 -39.36 -25.67
CA GLY A 349 10.16 -38.28 -26.63
C GLY A 349 9.91 -36.94 -25.94
N GLU A 350 8.93 -36.88 -25.03
CA GLU A 350 8.61 -35.66 -24.27
C GLU A 350 9.80 -35.16 -23.43
N ARG A 351 10.58 -36.05 -22.80
CA ARG A 351 11.79 -35.66 -22.06
C ARG A 351 12.86 -35.06 -22.99
N ILE A 352 13.04 -35.61 -24.19
CA ILE A 352 13.98 -35.06 -25.18
C ILE A 352 13.49 -33.72 -25.73
N PHE A 353 12.19 -33.55 -26.02
CA PHE A 353 11.65 -32.27 -26.50
C PHE A 353 11.73 -31.15 -25.46
N SER A 354 11.66 -31.48 -24.16
CA SER A 354 11.87 -30.48 -23.09
C SER A 354 13.25 -29.81 -23.13
N LEU A 355 14.24 -30.40 -23.82
CA LEU A 355 15.57 -29.84 -24.03
C LEU A 355 15.61 -28.72 -25.09
N GLU A 356 14.61 -28.61 -25.97
CA GLU A 356 14.49 -27.57 -27.05
C GLU A 356 13.99 -26.21 -26.52
N GLY A 357 13.60 -26.13 -25.25
CA GLY A 357 13.01 -24.92 -24.63
C GLY A 357 13.68 -24.46 -23.34
N THR A 358 14.74 -25.14 -22.89
CA THR A 358 15.33 -24.94 -21.56
C THR A 358 16.83 -24.68 -21.65
N SER A 359 17.33 -23.79 -20.78
CA SER A 359 18.78 -23.56 -20.62
C SER A 359 19.50 -24.85 -20.15
N LYS A 360 20.85 -24.83 -20.09
CA LYS A 360 21.77 -25.98 -19.90
C LYS A 360 21.35 -27.08 -18.88
N ASN A 361 20.44 -26.81 -17.95
CA ASN A 361 19.95 -27.73 -16.92
C ASN A 361 18.47 -28.17 -17.07
N GLY A 362 17.81 -27.97 -18.22
CA GLY A 362 16.57 -28.68 -18.54
C GLY A 362 15.28 -28.21 -17.84
N THR A 363 15.26 -27.09 -17.11
CA THR A 363 14.14 -26.76 -16.19
C THR A 363 13.66 -25.29 -16.15
N ALA A 364 14.17 -24.38 -17.00
CA ALA A 364 13.88 -22.93 -16.86
C ALA A 364 13.79 -22.18 -18.19
N PHE A 365 12.73 -21.37 -18.35
CA PHE A 365 12.52 -20.41 -19.44
C PHE A 365 13.26 -19.10 -19.16
N GLY A 366 14.03 -18.62 -20.15
CA GLY A 366 14.65 -17.29 -20.15
C GLY A 366 13.67 -16.23 -20.65
N LEU A 367 13.74 -15.86 -21.93
CA LEU A 367 12.81 -14.89 -22.55
C LEU A 367 11.86 -15.53 -23.56
N GLN A 368 11.90 -16.84 -23.73
CA GLN A 368 11.07 -17.59 -24.69
C GLN A 368 9.57 -17.31 -24.50
N MET A 369 9.14 -17.16 -23.25
CA MET A 369 7.75 -16.86 -22.86
C MET A 369 7.59 -15.44 -22.31
N SER A 370 8.47 -14.51 -22.69
CA SER A 370 8.57 -13.20 -22.02
C SER A 370 7.30 -12.34 -22.07
N GLN A 371 6.48 -12.50 -23.12
CA GLN A 371 5.31 -11.65 -23.37
C GLN A 371 5.62 -10.14 -23.27
N ALA A 372 6.73 -9.72 -23.88
CA ALA A 372 7.19 -8.34 -23.88
C ALA A 372 6.18 -7.43 -24.59
N GLY A 373 5.93 -6.28 -23.98
CA GLY A 373 4.86 -5.37 -24.41
C GLY A 373 3.54 -5.61 -23.70
N PHE A 374 3.53 -6.40 -22.61
CA PHE A 374 2.39 -6.50 -21.71
C PHE A 374 2.01 -5.12 -21.14
N SER A 375 3.04 -4.35 -20.78
CA SER A 375 2.95 -2.91 -20.54
C SER A 375 4.04 -2.19 -21.35
N ALA A 376 3.85 -0.90 -21.62
CA ALA A 376 4.80 -0.11 -22.37
C ALA A 376 4.80 1.35 -21.90
N HIS A 377 5.98 1.98 -21.89
CA HIS A 377 6.15 3.38 -21.53
C HIS A 377 7.16 4.07 -22.45
N SER A 378 6.79 5.23 -22.98
CA SER A 378 7.65 6.02 -23.87
C SER A 378 8.76 6.73 -23.08
N LEU A 379 10.02 6.48 -23.44
CA LEU A 379 11.20 7.17 -22.92
C LEU A 379 11.72 8.18 -23.96
N GLU A 380 12.66 9.04 -23.56
CA GLU A 380 13.29 9.99 -24.50
C GLU A 380 14.17 9.28 -25.53
N ASP A 381 14.87 8.23 -25.12
CA ASP A 381 15.84 7.49 -25.94
C ASP A 381 15.30 6.15 -26.47
N GLY A 382 14.03 5.83 -26.22
CA GLY A 382 13.46 4.54 -26.60
C GLY A 382 12.07 4.25 -26.02
N THR A 383 11.73 2.97 -25.95
CA THR A 383 10.49 2.48 -25.34
C THR A 383 10.85 1.43 -24.31
N LEU A 384 10.36 1.61 -23.08
CA LEU A 384 10.40 0.61 -22.02
C LEU A 384 9.21 -0.33 -22.21
N VAL A 385 9.43 -1.63 -22.13
CA VAL A 385 8.38 -2.64 -22.19
C VAL A 385 8.49 -3.61 -21.03
N GLY A 386 7.34 -3.92 -20.43
CA GLY A 386 7.22 -4.97 -19.43
C GLY A 386 7.12 -6.35 -20.07
N ALA A 387 7.78 -7.34 -19.47
CA ALA A 387 7.90 -8.71 -19.95
C ALA A 387 7.57 -9.69 -18.82
N VAL A 388 6.27 -9.89 -18.58
CA VAL A 388 5.75 -10.61 -17.40
C VAL A 388 6.14 -12.08 -17.33
N GLY A 389 6.35 -12.75 -18.47
CA GLY A 389 6.69 -14.17 -18.53
C GLY A 389 8.19 -14.45 -18.60
N ALA A 390 9.03 -13.42 -18.50
CA ALA A 390 10.47 -13.59 -18.48
C ALA A 390 10.92 -14.32 -17.20
N TYR A 391 11.96 -15.14 -17.32
CA TYR A 391 12.62 -15.85 -16.22
C TYR A 391 11.63 -16.66 -15.37
N ASP A 392 10.90 -17.57 -16.02
CA ASP A 392 9.87 -18.40 -15.40
C ASP A 392 8.78 -17.59 -14.68
N TRP A 393 8.24 -16.58 -15.37
CA TRP A 393 7.19 -15.69 -14.85
C TRP A 393 7.57 -14.85 -13.63
N ASN A 394 8.85 -14.81 -13.24
CA ASN A 394 9.34 -13.76 -12.33
C ASN A 394 9.11 -12.37 -12.94
N GLY A 395 9.25 -12.28 -14.26
CA GLY A 395 9.07 -11.09 -15.05
C GLY A 395 10.33 -10.24 -15.15
N ALA A 396 10.33 -9.32 -16.11
CA ALA A 396 11.44 -8.41 -16.37
C ALA A 396 10.94 -7.12 -17.03
N VAL A 397 11.85 -6.16 -17.15
CA VAL A 397 11.67 -4.95 -17.94
C VAL A 397 12.75 -4.88 -19.01
N LEU A 398 12.35 -4.61 -20.24
CA LEU A 398 13.23 -4.54 -21.40
C LEU A 398 13.12 -3.14 -22.02
N LYS A 399 14.16 -2.68 -22.69
CA LYS A 399 14.16 -1.36 -23.32
C LYS A 399 14.64 -1.46 -24.76
N GLU A 400 13.91 -0.86 -25.69
CA GLU A 400 14.28 -0.76 -27.10
C GLU A 400 14.73 0.68 -27.41
N THR A 401 16.00 0.87 -27.73
CA THR A 401 16.58 2.19 -28.01
C THR A 401 16.86 2.37 -29.51
N ARG A 402 17.36 3.55 -29.91
CA ARG A 402 17.88 3.73 -31.28
C ARG A 402 19.15 2.90 -31.56
N GLN A 403 19.90 2.54 -30.52
CA GLN A 403 21.16 1.79 -30.63
C GLN A 403 20.94 0.26 -30.55
N GLY A 404 19.71 -0.18 -30.27
CA GLY A 404 19.32 -1.58 -30.18
C GLY A 404 18.60 -1.92 -28.88
N LYS A 405 18.41 -3.23 -28.67
CA LYS A 405 17.74 -3.80 -27.50
C LYS A 405 18.63 -3.79 -26.26
N VAL A 406 18.02 -3.51 -25.11
CA VAL A 406 18.64 -3.50 -23.79
C VAL A 406 17.86 -4.49 -22.92
N VAL A 407 18.55 -5.55 -22.52
CA VAL A 407 17.98 -6.68 -21.78
C VAL A 407 18.77 -6.88 -20.49
N PRO A 408 18.20 -6.56 -19.32
CA PRO A 408 18.86 -6.82 -18.04
C PRO A 408 19.00 -8.33 -17.77
N PRO A 409 20.14 -8.79 -17.25
CA PRO A 409 20.32 -10.19 -16.88
C PRO A 409 19.45 -10.55 -15.66
N LYS A 410 19.04 -11.82 -15.54
CA LYS A 410 18.22 -12.32 -14.41
C LYS A 410 18.80 -11.94 -13.03
N LEU A 411 20.13 -12.00 -12.90
CA LEU A 411 20.85 -11.69 -11.66
C LEU A 411 20.63 -10.25 -11.17
N SER A 412 20.28 -9.30 -12.05
CA SER A 412 19.96 -7.92 -11.66
C SER A 412 18.74 -7.81 -10.75
N TYR A 413 17.90 -8.85 -10.68
CA TYR A 413 16.69 -8.88 -9.87
C TYR A 413 16.82 -9.76 -8.61
N ALA A 414 17.93 -10.51 -8.46
CA ALA A 414 18.05 -11.58 -7.47
C ALA A 414 17.87 -11.14 -6.02
N GLN A 415 18.27 -9.90 -5.68
CA GLN A 415 18.12 -9.35 -4.33
C GLN A 415 16.64 -9.13 -3.94
N GLU A 416 15.79 -8.76 -4.90
CA GLU A 416 14.38 -8.45 -4.65
C GLU A 416 13.43 -9.57 -5.04
N PHE A 417 13.89 -10.51 -5.88
CA PHE A 417 13.17 -11.65 -6.41
C PHE A 417 14.06 -12.90 -6.29
N PRO A 418 14.13 -13.50 -5.10
CA PRO A 418 15.07 -14.59 -4.82
C PRO A 418 14.53 -15.93 -5.37
N GLU A 419 15.41 -16.89 -5.64
CA GLU A 419 15.05 -18.13 -6.38
C GLU A 419 14.08 -19.04 -5.62
N GLU A 420 14.03 -18.97 -4.29
CA GLU A 420 13.09 -19.75 -3.48
C GLU A 420 11.64 -19.41 -3.82
N LEU A 421 11.39 -18.20 -4.33
CA LEU A 421 10.06 -17.72 -4.72
C LEU A 421 9.76 -17.87 -6.22
N LYS A 422 10.65 -18.50 -7.00
CA LYS A 422 10.55 -18.66 -8.46
C LYS A 422 9.23 -19.30 -8.90
N ASN A 423 8.73 -20.28 -8.14
CA ASN A 423 7.52 -21.03 -8.50
C ASN A 423 6.21 -20.22 -8.33
N HIS A 424 6.27 -19.02 -7.74
CA HIS A 424 5.08 -18.19 -7.53
C HIS A 424 4.72 -17.28 -8.72
N GLY A 425 5.67 -17.04 -9.65
CA GLY A 425 5.47 -16.18 -10.82
C GLY A 425 5.09 -14.74 -10.46
N ALA A 426 6.08 -13.90 -10.17
CA ALA A 426 5.85 -12.54 -9.65
C ALA A 426 5.21 -11.54 -10.66
N TYR A 427 5.32 -11.80 -11.96
CA TYR A 427 4.83 -10.95 -13.05
C TYR A 427 5.41 -9.52 -13.04
N LEU A 428 6.71 -9.39 -12.75
CA LEU A 428 7.39 -8.10 -12.87
C LEU A 428 7.27 -7.55 -14.31
N GLY A 429 6.94 -6.26 -14.42
CA GLY A 429 6.65 -5.62 -15.71
C GLY A 429 5.18 -5.75 -16.12
N TYR A 430 4.29 -6.16 -15.21
CA TYR A 430 2.85 -6.08 -15.48
C TYR A 430 2.43 -4.63 -15.76
N THR A 431 3.02 -3.70 -15.02
CA THR A 431 2.98 -2.25 -15.29
C THR A 431 4.40 -1.71 -15.40
N VAL A 432 4.58 -0.70 -16.25
CA VAL A 432 5.81 0.09 -16.32
C VAL A 432 5.47 1.56 -16.47
N THR A 433 6.20 2.42 -15.77
CA THR A 433 6.08 3.87 -15.88
C THR A 433 7.39 4.53 -15.46
N SER A 434 7.41 5.86 -15.31
CA SER A 434 8.56 6.59 -14.77
C SER A 434 8.15 7.74 -13.88
N VAL A 435 8.97 8.01 -12.87
CA VAL A 435 8.88 9.16 -11.97
C VAL A 435 9.96 10.16 -12.38
N VAL A 436 9.60 11.44 -12.49
CA VAL A 436 10.56 12.52 -12.70
C VAL A 436 10.93 13.12 -11.34
N SER A 437 12.21 13.07 -11.01
CA SER A 437 12.77 13.59 -9.76
C SER A 437 13.50 14.91 -9.99
N ALA A 438 13.38 15.83 -9.02
CA ALA A 438 14.15 17.06 -8.96
C ALA A 438 15.67 16.85 -9.07
N ARG A 439 16.22 15.78 -8.48
CA ARG A 439 17.69 15.58 -8.35
C ARG A 439 18.28 14.49 -9.23
N ASN A 440 17.58 13.36 -9.39
CA ASN A 440 18.13 12.19 -10.07
C ASN A 440 17.60 12.02 -11.49
N GLY A 441 16.90 13.03 -12.01
CA GLY A 441 16.21 12.95 -13.30
C GLY A 441 15.13 11.88 -13.27
N ARG A 442 15.08 11.04 -14.30
CA ARG A 442 13.98 10.10 -14.51
C ARG A 442 14.29 8.72 -13.93
N LEU A 443 13.48 8.29 -12.96
CA LEU A 443 13.51 6.95 -12.38
C LEU A 443 12.45 6.07 -13.05
N LEU A 444 12.73 4.78 -13.22
CA LEU A 444 11.79 3.83 -13.81
C LEU A 444 11.07 3.07 -12.71
N VAL A 445 9.81 2.73 -12.96
CA VAL A 445 8.95 2.03 -12.00
C VAL A 445 8.33 0.83 -12.69
N ALA A 446 8.29 -0.31 -12.00
CA ALA A 446 7.64 -1.53 -12.50
C ALA A 446 6.88 -2.26 -11.40
N GLY A 447 5.67 -2.71 -11.72
CA GLY A 447 4.83 -3.51 -10.84
C GLY A 447 5.00 -5.01 -11.07
N ALA A 448 4.88 -5.77 -9.98
CA ALA A 448 4.91 -7.22 -9.90
C ALA A 448 3.74 -7.69 -9.02
N PRO A 449 2.49 -7.65 -9.52
CA PRO A 449 1.28 -7.78 -8.71
C PRO A 449 1.06 -9.18 -8.11
N ARG A 450 1.81 -10.18 -8.58
CA ARG A 450 1.76 -11.55 -8.05
C ARG A 450 2.92 -11.89 -7.11
N PHE A 451 3.88 -10.98 -6.91
CA PHE A 451 5.00 -11.21 -6.01
C PHE A 451 4.49 -11.58 -4.60
N ASN A 452 4.92 -12.74 -4.09
CA ASN A 452 4.47 -13.28 -2.80
C ASN A 452 2.94 -13.29 -2.61
N HIS A 453 2.19 -13.32 -3.72
CA HIS A 453 0.73 -13.16 -3.79
C HIS A 453 0.15 -11.86 -3.22
N THR A 454 0.94 -11.00 -2.58
CA THR A 454 0.48 -9.69 -2.06
C THR A 454 0.76 -8.56 -3.05
N GLY A 455 1.77 -8.70 -3.90
CA GLY A 455 2.22 -7.71 -4.89
C GLY A 455 3.41 -6.89 -4.41
N LYS A 456 4.20 -6.40 -5.38
CA LYS A 456 5.38 -5.53 -5.15
C LYS A 456 5.50 -4.50 -6.28
N VAL A 457 6.07 -3.34 -5.98
CA VAL A 457 6.52 -2.33 -6.95
C VAL A 457 8.00 -2.04 -6.72
N ILE A 458 8.80 -2.03 -7.78
CA ILE A 458 10.20 -1.63 -7.71
C ILE A 458 10.44 -0.31 -8.43
N ILE A 459 11.33 0.51 -7.87
CA ILE A 459 11.83 1.75 -8.47
C ILE A 459 13.31 1.56 -8.74
N PHE A 460 13.75 1.81 -9.98
CA PHE A 460 15.07 1.43 -10.45
C PHE A 460 15.62 2.38 -11.52
N THR A 461 16.91 2.26 -11.78
CA THR A 461 17.58 2.87 -12.94
C THR A 461 18.02 1.78 -13.90
N LEU A 462 17.97 2.06 -15.20
CA LEU A 462 18.39 1.15 -16.26
C LEU A 462 19.30 1.88 -17.24
N LYS A 463 20.58 1.50 -17.25
CA LYS A 463 21.56 2.02 -18.22
C LYS A 463 21.41 1.29 -19.56
N ASN A 464 21.82 1.93 -20.66
CA ASN A 464 21.78 1.34 -22.00
C ASN A 464 22.74 0.13 -22.15
N SER A 465 23.67 -0.07 -21.20
CA SER A 465 24.48 -1.30 -21.11
C SER A 465 23.71 -2.52 -20.56
N GLY A 466 22.46 -2.35 -20.12
CA GLY A 466 21.67 -3.40 -19.46
C GLY A 466 21.89 -3.49 -17.95
N ASN A 467 22.76 -2.67 -17.37
CA ASN A 467 22.93 -2.60 -15.92
C ASN A 467 21.70 -1.94 -15.27
N LEU A 468 20.99 -2.73 -14.46
CA LEU A 468 19.81 -2.34 -13.72
C LEU A 468 20.15 -2.27 -12.22
N THR A 469 19.77 -1.17 -11.58
CA THR A 469 19.95 -0.98 -10.13
C THR A 469 18.63 -0.62 -9.49
N ILE A 470 18.14 -1.47 -8.58
CA ILE A 470 16.93 -1.23 -7.81
C ILE A 470 17.26 -0.29 -6.65
N LEU A 471 16.49 0.79 -6.52
CA LEU A 471 16.66 1.82 -5.50
C LEU A 471 15.68 1.64 -4.34
N HIS A 472 14.42 1.30 -4.67
CA HIS A 472 13.36 1.11 -3.68
C HIS A 472 12.45 -0.06 -4.07
N SER A 473 11.87 -0.70 -3.05
CA SER A 473 10.85 -1.74 -3.20
C SER A 473 9.68 -1.43 -2.27
N LEU A 474 8.48 -1.26 -2.84
CA LEU A 474 7.21 -1.06 -2.13
C LEU A 474 6.43 -2.38 -2.13
N LYS A 475 5.96 -2.84 -0.98
CA LYS A 475 5.29 -4.15 -0.82
C LYS A 475 3.80 -3.97 -0.54
N GLY A 476 2.98 -4.79 -1.19
CA GLY A 476 1.55 -4.90 -0.92
C GLY A 476 1.28 -5.56 0.42
N GLN A 477 0.20 -5.14 1.09
CA GLN A 477 -0.13 -5.57 2.46
C GLN A 477 -1.08 -6.77 2.51
N GLN A 478 -1.91 -6.97 1.48
CA GLN A 478 -2.96 -8.01 1.48
C GLN A 478 -2.75 -8.99 0.33
N ILE A 479 -2.84 -10.28 0.63
CA ILE A 479 -2.80 -11.37 -0.35
C ILE A 479 -3.96 -11.26 -1.33
N GLY A 480 -3.70 -11.52 -2.62
CA GLY A 480 -4.69 -11.47 -3.68
C GLY A 480 -5.11 -10.05 -4.09
N SER A 481 -4.64 -9.00 -3.41
CA SER A 481 -5.06 -7.62 -3.68
C SER A 481 -4.59 -7.06 -5.03
N TYR A 482 -3.63 -7.75 -5.66
CA TYR A 482 -3.06 -7.42 -6.96
C TYR A 482 -2.35 -6.05 -6.96
N TYR A 483 -1.70 -5.71 -5.84
CA TYR A 483 -0.97 -4.47 -5.63
C TYR A 483 0.15 -4.27 -6.65
N GLY A 484 0.17 -3.11 -7.35
CA GLY A 484 1.14 -2.81 -8.41
C GLY A 484 0.65 -3.15 -9.82
N SER A 485 -0.62 -3.52 -9.98
CA SER A 485 -1.24 -3.83 -11.27
C SER A 485 -1.64 -2.61 -12.09
N GLU A 486 -1.73 -1.43 -11.46
CA GLU A 486 -1.82 -0.12 -12.11
C GLU A 486 -0.99 0.87 -11.29
N ILE A 487 -0.19 1.71 -11.96
CA ILE A 487 0.73 2.66 -11.32
C ILE A 487 0.73 3.97 -12.11
N ALA A 488 0.51 5.08 -11.43
CA ALA A 488 0.48 6.40 -12.06
C ALA A 488 1.34 7.43 -11.30
N PRO A 489 2.32 8.08 -11.94
CA PRO A 489 2.97 9.26 -11.39
C PRO A 489 2.04 10.47 -11.52
N VAL A 490 1.97 11.30 -10.48
CA VAL A 490 1.17 12.53 -10.45
C VAL A 490 2.11 13.69 -10.09
N ASP A 491 2.13 14.67 -10.97
CA ASP A 491 2.68 16.01 -10.76
C ASP A 491 1.48 16.89 -10.44
N ILE A 492 1.35 17.32 -9.18
CA ILE A 492 0.16 18.00 -8.68
C ILE A 492 0.20 19.48 -8.99
N ASP A 493 1.36 20.14 -8.87
CA ASP A 493 1.48 21.59 -9.08
C ASP A 493 1.92 21.97 -10.51
N GLY A 494 2.18 20.99 -11.37
CA GLY A 494 2.47 21.19 -12.78
C GLY A 494 3.87 21.70 -13.06
N ASP A 495 4.81 21.52 -12.13
CA ASP A 495 6.20 22.00 -12.26
C ASP A 495 7.09 21.06 -13.11
N GLY A 496 6.56 19.90 -13.53
CA GLY A 496 7.25 18.86 -14.29
C GLY A 496 7.93 17.79 -13.44
N ILE A 497 7.83 17.88 -12.10
CA ILE A 497 8.37 16.94 -11.13
C ILE A 497 7.21 16.11 -10.55
N THR A 498 7.46 14.83 -10.32
CA THR A 498 6.43 13.95 -9.75
C THR A 498 6.36 14.12 -8.24
N ASP A 499 5.25 14.66 -7.74
CA ASP A 499 4.95 14.80 -6.29
C ASP A 499 4.50 13.48 -5.65
N ASN A 500 3.66 12.72 -6.36
CA ASN A 500 3.04 11.51 -5.84
C ASN A 500 3.19 10.33 -6.82
N LEU A 501 3.38 9.15 -6.26
CA LEU A 501 3.29 7.87 -6.98
C LEU A 501 2.07 7.11 -6.46
N LEU A 502 1.10 6.87 -7.34
CA LEU A 502 -0.08 6.09 -7.03
C LEU A 502 0.15 4.62 -7.37
N VAL A 503 -0.22 3.72 -6.46
CA VAL A 503 -0.11 2.27 -6.66
C VAL A 503 -1.45 1.61 -6.34
N SER A 504 -2.06 0.99 -7.34
CA SER A 504 -3.37 0.35 -7.18
C SER A 504 -3.29 -1.09 -6.74
N ALA A 505 -4.28 -1.49 -5.94
CA ALA A 505 -4.62 -2.85 -5.57
C ALA A 505 -6.12 -3.08 -5.84
N PRO A 506 -6.53 -3.26 -7.11
CA PRO A 506 -7.93 -3.29 -7.51
C PRO A 506 -8.69 -4.49 -6.94
N MET A 507 -8.01 -5.57 -6.57
CA MET A 507 -8.64 -6.75 -5.95
C MET A 507 -8.58 -6.70 -4.42
N PHE A 508 -8.26 -5.55 -3.82
CA PHE A 508 -8.26 -5.39 -2.37
C PHE A 508 -9.63 -5.71 -1.79
N PHE A 509 -9.65 -6.64 -0.84
CA PHE A 509 -10.83 -7.20 -0.24
C PHE A 509 -11.08 -6.57 1.14
N SER A 510 -12.29 -6.06 1.34
CA SER A 510 -12.71 -5.45 2.60
C SER A 510 -14.20 -5.64 2.84
N ALA A 511 -14.57 -5.98 4.08
CA ALA A 511 -15.95 -6.24 4.49
C ALA A 511 -16.69 -7.26 3.59
N GLY A 512 -15.99 -8.31 3.13
CA GLY A 512 -16.59 -9.37 2.31
C GLY A 512 -16.64 -9.10 0.81
N LEU A 513 -16.10 -7.99 0.31
CA LEU A 513 -16.23 -7.54 -1.08
C LEU A 513 -14.88 -7.11 -1.68
N GLU A 514 -14.69 -7.33 -2.99
CA GLU A 514 -13.54 -6.81 -3.77
C GLU A 514 -13.71 -5.31 -4.05
N LYS A 515 -13.50 -4.47 -3.04
CA LYS A 515 -13.70 -3.02 -3.16
C LYS A 515 -12.63 -2.35 -4.02
N GLY A 516 -11.39 -2.83 -3.93
CA GLY A 516 -10.23 -2.17 -4.52
C GLY A 516 -9.74 -0.98 -3.69
N LYS A 517 -8.46 -0.64 -3.85
CA LYS A 517 -7.76 0.39 -3.06
C LYS A 517 -6.63 1.01 -3.87
N VAL A 518 -6.43 2.31 -3.75
CA VAL A 518 -5.30 3.02 -4.37
C VAL A 518 -4.42 3.61 -3.28
N TYR A 519 -3.15 3.23 -3.23
CA TYR A 519 -2.17 3.74 -2.28
C TYR A 519 -1.50 4.99 -2.83
N ILE A 520 -1.31 6.00 -1.98
CA ILE A 520 -0.65 7.27 -2.34
C ILE A 520 0.71 7.30 -1.66
N TYR A 521 1.78 7.31 -2.46
CA TYR A 521 3.14 7.54 -1.98
C TYR A 521 3.55 8.96 -2.31
N ARG A 522 3.99 9.72 -1.31
CA ARG A 522 4.63 11.03 -1.51
C ARG A 522 6.09 10.82 -1.89
N VAL A 523 6.52 11.48 -2.95
CA VAL A 523 7.89 11.51 -3.44
C VAL A 523 8.59 12.72 -2.83
N THR A 524 9.74 12.54 -2.19
CA THR A 524 10.53 13.66 -1.66
C THR A 524 11.66 14.03 -2.60
N GLU A 525 12.23 15.22 -2.42
CA GLU A 525 13.41 15.69 -3.16
C GLU A 525 14.61 14.72 -3.10
N LEU A 526 14.69 13.90 -2.04
CA LEU A 526 15.72 12.88 -1.84
C LEU A 526 15.35 11.52 -2.46
N ASN A 527 14.32 11.47 -3.31
CA ASN A 527 13.80 10.26 -3.96
C ASN A 527 13.29 9.19 -3.01
N ARG A 528 12.81 9.59 -1.83
CA ARG A 528 12.16 8.65 -0.91
C ARG A 528 10.66 8.63 -1.17
N PHE A 529 10.08 7.45 -1.02
CA PHE A 529 8.65 7.19 -1.23
C PHE A 529 8.00 6.88 0.11
N PHE A 530 7.17 7.79 0.62
CA PHE A 530 6.48 7.62 1.90
C PHE A 530 5.00 7.36 1.68
N LEU A 531 4.46 6.33 2.32
CA LEU A 531 3.03 6.07 2.27
C LEU A 531 2.28 7.19 3.00
N GLU A 532 1.60 8.04 2.24
CA GLU A 532 0.83 9.17 2.76
C GLU A 532 -0.62 8.76 3.13
N GLY A 533 -1.15 7.74 2.45
CA GLY A 533 -2.47 7.16 2.75
C GLY A 533 -3.04 6.39 1.57
N SER A 534 -4.36 6.23 1.52
CA SER A 534 -5.07 5.57 0.42
C SER A 534 -6.35 6.28 -0.02
N LEU A 535 -6.82 5.96 -1.22
CA LEU A 535 -8.17 6.27 -1.71
C LEU A 535 -9.03 5.01 -1.65
N GLU A 536 -10.22 5.13 -1.07
CA GLU A 536 -11.15 4.02 -0.83
C GLU A 536 -12.60 4.50 -0.97
N ILE A 537 -13.45 3.65 -1.55
CA ILE A 537 -14.89 3.91 -1.64
C ILE A 537 -15.59 3.33 -0.40
N HIS A 538 -16.22 4.22 0.37
CA HIS A 538 -16.88 3.85 1.62
C HIS A 538 -18.35 3.44 1.46
N ASN A 539 -18.99 3.85 0.36
CA ASN A 539 -20.39 3.51 0.07
C ASN A 539 -20.51 2.05 -0.38
N GLY A 540 -21.63 1.38 -0.08
CA GLY A 540 -21.87 -0.08 -0.15
C GLY A 540 -21.82 -0.74 -1.54
N VAL A 541 -20.78 -0.46 -2.31
CA VAL A 541 -20.56 -0.97 -3.66
C VAL A 541 -19.95 -2.37 -3.60
N GLN A 542 -20.55 -3.32 -4.33
CA GLN A 542 -20.06 -4.69 -4.42
C GLN A 542 -19.04 -4.83 -5.56
N ASN A 543 -17.91 -5.46 -5.26
CA ASN A 543 -16.91 -5.92 -6.23
C ASN A 543 -16.49 -4.88 -7.29
N ALA A 544 -16.32 -3.62 -6.89
CA ALA A 544 -16.11 -2.48 -7.79
C ALA A 544 -14.80 -2.55 -8.59
N ARG A 545 -13.78 -3.20 -8.00
CA ARG A 545 -12.38 -3.16 -8.46
C ARG A 545 -11.85 -1.75 -8.70
N PHE A 546 -12.10 -0.88 -7.73
CA PHE A 546 -11.60 0.50 -7.74
C PHE A 546 -10.08 0.55 -7.86
N GLY A 547 -9.57 1.39 -8.77
CA GLY A 547 -8.15 1.46 -9.09
C GLY A 547 -7.72 0.55 -10.24
N SER A 548 -8.67 -0.04 -11.00
CA SER A 548 -8.34 -0.84 -12.19
C SER A 548 -7.73 -0.02 -13.33
N SER A 549 -7.98 1.30 -13.33
CA SER A 549 -7.32 2.26 -14.21
C SER A 549 -7.10 3.56 -13.43
N LEU A 550 -5.99 4.25 -13.72
CA LEU A 550 -5.64 5.54 -13.16
C LEU A 550 -5.33 6.50 -14.29
N ALA A 551 -5.88 7.72 -14.22
CA ALA A 551 -5.55 8.79 -15.15
C ALA A 551 -5.27 10.06 -14.35
N PRO A 552 -3.99 10.42 -14.13
CA PRO A 552 -3.61 11.79 -13.81
C PRO A 552 -4.05 12.68 -14.97
N VAL A 553 -4.78 13.74 -14.68
CA VAL A 553 -5.31 14.66 -15.68
C VAL A 553 -4.92 16.09 -15.30
N PRO A 554 -4.69 16.99 -16.27
CA PRO A 554 -4.52 18.40 -15.97
C PRO A 554 -5.70 18.97 -15.19
N ASP A 555 -5.47 20.10 -14.52
CA ASP A 555 -6.46 20.84 -13.72
C ASP A 555 -7.83 20.93 -14.41
N LEU A 556 -8.85 20.29 -13.81
CA LEU A 556 -10.22 20.31 -14.31
C LEU A 556 -11.00 21.51 -13.74
N ASN A 557 -10.63 22.06 -12.59
CA ASN A 557 -11.44 23.02 -11.84
C ASN A 557 -10.95 24.48 -11.92
N GLY A 558 -9.75 24.71 -12.48
CA GLY A 558 -9.12 26.04 -12.58
C GLY A 558 -8.55 26.54 -11.26
N ASP A 559 -8.11 25.66 -10.37
CA ASP A 559 -7.44 26.00 -9.10
C ASP A 559 -5.92 25.98 -9.17
N GLY A 560 -5.36 25.56 -10.29
CA GLY A 560 -3.93 25.49 -10.55
C GLY A 560 -3.28 24.15 -10.17
N PHE A 561 -4.05 23.15 -9.74
CA PHE A 561 -3.53 21.83 -9.41
C PHE A 561 -4.09 20.74 -10.33
N ASN A 562 -3.24 19.80 -10.75
CA ASN A 562 -3.65 18.66 -11.56
C ASN A 562 -4.47 17.64 -10.74
N ASP A 563 -5.43 17.02 -11.38
CA ASP A 563 -6.43 16.16 -10.77
C ASP A 563 -6.21 14.68 -11.10
N LEU A 564 -7.04 13.81 -10.50
CA LEU A 564 -6.97 12.37 -10.69
C LEU A 564 -8.34 11.78 -11.00
N VAL A 565 -8.39 10.93 -12.04
CA VAL A 565 -9.54 10.09 -12.34
C VAL A 565 -9.21 8.62 -12.09
N VAL A 566 -10.10 7.92 -11.38
CA VAL A 566 -9.93 6.50 -11.02
C VAL A 566 -11.10 5.66 -11.53
N GLY A 567 -10.80 4.55 -12.20
CA GLY A 567 -11.80 3.63 -12.73
C GLY A 567 -12.20 2.51 -11.77
N ALA A 568 -13.50 2.18 -11.77
CA ALA A 568 -14.11 1.05 -11.07
C ALA A 568 -15.01 0.26 -12.05
N PRO A 569 -14.43 -0.48 -13.01
CA PRO A 569 -15.18 -1.06 -14.13
C PRO A 569 -16.16 -2.16 -13.72
N LEU A 570 -16.04 -2.75 -12.54
CA LEU A 570 -16.93 -3.83 -12.10
C LEU A 570 -18.07 -3.35 -11.20
N GLU A 571 -18.07 -2.07 -10.84
CA GLU A 571 -19.15 -1.44 -10.09
C GLU A 571 -20.50 -1.51 -10.84
N ASP A 572 -21.60 -1.39 -10.08
CA ASP A 572 -22.98 -1.40 -10.60
C ASP A 572 -23.28 -2.63 -11.47
N GLU A 573 -22.96 -3.82 -10.97
CA GLU A 573 -23.15 -5.10 -11.67
C GLU A 573 -22.41 -5.16 -13.02
N HIS A 574 -21.11 -4.87 -13.00
CA HIS A 574 -20.26 -4.85 -14.19
C HIS A 574 -20.60 -3.75 -15.23
N LYS A 575 -21.44 -2.78 -14.89
CA LYS A 575 -21.67 -1.60 -15.76
C LYS A 575 -20.47 -0.66 -15.73
N GLY A 576 -19.94 -0.43 -14.54
CA GLY A 576 -18.73 0.35 -14.26
C GLY A 576 -18.99 1.83 -13.99
N ALA A 577 -18.04 2.45 -13.29
CA ALA A 577 -18.04 3.86 -12.92
C ALA A 577 -16.62 4.46 -12.95
N ILE A 578 -16.54 5.79 -12.99
CA ILE A 578 -15.31 6.54 -12.74
C ILE A 578 -15.51 7.56 -11.61
N TYR A 579 -14.41 7.89 -10.94
CA TYR A 579 -14.34 8.81 -9.81
C TYR A 579 -13.31 9.89 -10.07
N ILE A 580 -13.68 11.14 -9.84
CA ILE A 580 -12.82 12.31 -10.01
C ILE A 580 -12.43 12.82 -8.62
N PHE A 581 -11.14 12.95 -8.38
CA PHE A 581 -10.54 13.46 -7.16
C PHE A 581 -9.74 14.72 -7.49
N PHE A 582 -10.00 15.80 -6.77
CA PHE A 582 -9.16 16.99 -6.89
C PHE A 582 -7.89 16.88 -6.09
N SER A 583 -6.94 17.71 -6.47
CA SER A 583 -5.78 18.03 -5.65
C SER A 583 -5.88 19.44 -5.07
N GLN A 584 -5.29 19.66 -3.91
CA GLN A 584 -5.18 20.99 -3.29
C GLN A 584 -3.93 21.05 -2.43
N GLN A 585 -3.16 22.14 -2.51
CA GLN A 585 -1.96 22.37 -1.69
C GLN A 585 -0.95 21.19 -1.77
N ASN A 586 -0.70 20.70 -2.99
CA ASN A 586 0.20 19.58 -3.25
C ASN A 586 -0.19 18.28 -2.50
N ARG A 587 -1.49 17.97 -2.48
CA ARG A 587 -2.08 16.71 -1.97
C ARG A 587 -3.36 16.35 -2.71
N ILE A 588 -3.60 15.05 -2.91
CA ILE A 588 -4.86 14.53 -3.46
C ILE A 588 -5.92 14.46 -2.34
N LEU A 589 -7.09 15.04 -2.57
CA LEU A 589 -8.22 14.97 -1.63
C LEU A 589 -8.75 13.54 -1.53
N ARG A 590 -9.08 13.09 -0.32
CA ARG A 590 -9.52 11.71 -0.06
C ARG A 590 -10.97 11.43 -0.47
N LYS A 591 -11.80 12.48 -0.54
CA LYS A 591 -13.18 12.40 -0.99
C LYS A 591 -13.23 12.75 -2.47
N TYR A 592 -13.82 11.87 -3.29
CA TYR A 592 -14.09 12.21 -4.69
C TYR A 592 -15.08 13.37 -4.77
N LYS A 593 -14.93 14.19 -5.81
CA LYS A 593 -15.77 15.35 -6.10
C LYS A 593 -16.89 15.04 -7.07
N GLN A 594 -16.70 14.03 -7.92
CA GLN A 594 -17.73 13.55 -8.81
C GLN A 594 -17.56 12.06 -9.06
N ARG A 595 -18.69 11.35 -9.13
CA ARG A 595 -18.79 9.95 -9.56
C ARG A 595 -19.67 9.91 -10.79
N ILE A 596 -19.21 9.24 -11.84
CA ILE A 596 -19.97 9.08 -13.09
C ILE A 596 -20.20 7.59 -13.31
N ALA A 597 -21.44 7.13 -13.14
CA ALA A 597 -21.81 5.76 -13.48
C ALA A 597 -22.15 5.65 -14.96
N ALA A 598 -21.83 4.49 -15.54
CA ALA A 598 -22.23 4.15 -16.89
C ALA A 598 -23.75 4.23 -17.11
N ALA A 599 -24.53 3.90 -16.07
CA ALA A 599 -25.99 3.91 -16.10
C ALA A 599 -26.58 5.32 -16.26
N ASP A 600 -25.88 6.35 -15.78
CA ASP A 600 -26.30 7.76 -15.90
C ASP A 600 -26.06 8.31 -17.31
N LEU A 601 -25.10 7.71 -18.03
CA LEU A 601 -24.76 8.09 -19.39
C LEU A 601 -25.68 7.38 -20.40
N ALA A 602 -25.53 6.07 -20.56
CA ALA A 602 -26.27 5.32 -21.56
C ALA A 602 -26.55 3.87 -21.15
N PRO A 603 -27.75 3.34 -21.46
CA PRO A 603 -28.04 1.94 -21.22
C PRO A 603 -27.15 1.03 -22.11
N GLY A 604 -26.61 -0.03 -21.52
CA GLY A 604 -25.86 -1.06 -22.23
C GLY A 604 -24.33 -0.89 -22.29
N LEU A 605 -23.79 0.16 -21.65
CA LEU A 605 -22.37 0.25 -21.31
C LEU A 605 -22.01 -0.80 -20.24
N GLN A 606 -20.84 -1.42 -20.41
CA GLN A 606 -20.29 -2.43 -19.50
C GLN A 606 -18.79 -2.23 -19.34
N TYR A 607 -18.25 -2.54 -18.17
CA TYR A 607 -16.84 -2.30 -17.84
C TYR A 607 -16.38 -0.86 -18.12
N PHE A 608 -17.29 0.11 -17.97
CA PHE A 608 -16.98 1.52 -18.12
C PHE A 608 -15.94 1.95 -17.07
N GLY A 609 -14.88 2.63 -17.49
CA GLY A 609 -13.75 2.94 -16.62
C GLY A 609 -12.65 1.88 -16.61
N ARG A 610 -12.68 0.89 -17.53
CA ARG A 610 -11.59 -0.09 -17.65
C ARG A 610 -10.29 0.49 -18.22
N SER A 611 -10.38 1.62 -18.93
CA SER A 611 -9.25 2.44 -19.34
C SER A 611 -9.69 3.89 -19.42
N ILE A 612 -8.82 4.83 -19.05
CA ILE A 612 -9.12 6.25 -18.95
C ILE A 612 -7.92 7.04 -19.47
N HIS A 613 -8.17 8.13 -20.19
CA HIS A 613 -7.13 9.07 -20.63
C HIS A 613 -7.71 10.48 -20.74
N GLY A 614 -7.04 11.49 -20.18
CA GLY A 614 -7.47 12.89 -20.23
C GLY A 614 -6.28 13.83 -20.12
N VAL A 615 -5.75 14.29 -21.25
CA VAL A 615 -4.55 15.13 -21.30
C VAL A 615 -4.71 16.33 -22.23
N MET A 616 -5.79 16.39 -22.99
CA MET A 616 -6.04 17.46 -23.95
C MET A 616 -7.53 17.78 -24.05
N ASP A 617 -7.79 19.01 -24.42
CA ASP A 617 -9.07 19.45 -24.97
C ASP A 617 -9.34 18.69 -26.27
N MET A 618 -10.48 18.04 -26.40
CA MET A 618 -10.90 17.26 -27.56
C MET A 618 -11.99 17.96 -28.40
N ASN A 619 -12.67 19.00 -27.88
CA ASN A 619 -13.77 19.69 -28.55
C ASN A 619 -13.47 21.16 -28.95
N ASP A 620 -12.26 21.64 -28.68
CA ASP A 620 -11.74 23.00 -28.91
C ASP A 620 -12.41 24.10 -28.05
N ASP A 621 -12.90 23.77 -26.84
CA ASP A 621 -13.48 24.75 -25.90
C ASP A 621 -12.50 25.32 -24.86
N GLY A 622 -11.24 24.86 -24.88
CA GLY A 622 -10.18 25.30 -23.96
C GLY A 622 -10.14 24.54 -22.64
N LEU A 623 -10.96 23.49 -22.46
CA LEU A 623 -10.99 22.65 -21.26
C LEU A 623 -10.50 21.23 -21.57
N VAL A 624 -9.87 20.57 -20.61
CA VAL A 624 -9.39 19.19 -20.80
C VAL A 624 -10.56 18.22 -20.75
N ASP A 625 -10.62 17.28 -21.70
CA ASP A 625 -11.68 16.29 -21.80
C ASP A 625 -11.23 14.90 -21.37
N LEU A 626 -12.21 14.03 -21.06
CA LEU A 626 -11.94 12.65 -20.65
C LEU A 626 -12.37 11.65 -21.73
N ALA A 627 -11.48 10.71 -22.06
CA ALA A 627 -11.80 9.51 -22.83
C ALA A 627 -11.85 8.28 -21.91
N VAL A 628 -12.96 7.53 -21.96
CA VAL A 628 -13.22 6.39 -21.09
C VAL A 628 -13.57 5.15 -21.92
N GLY A 629 -12.83 4.07 -21.72
CA GLY A 629 -13.07 2.77 -22.34
C GLY A 629 -14.20 2.00 -21.68
N SER A 630 -14.99 1.30 -22.50
CA SER A 630 -16.07 0.39 -22.12
C SER A 630 -16.08 -0.80 -23.08
N LEU A 631 -16.80 -1.89 -22.77
CA LEU A 631 -16.92 -3.04 -23.65
C LEU A 631 -17.75 -2.72 -24.89
N GLY A 632 -17.07 -2.62 -26.05
CA GLY A 632 -17.70 -2.27 -27.33
C GLY A 632 -17.94 -0.78 -27.52
N ALA A 633 -17.37 0.07 -26.66
CA ALA A 633 -17.53 1.52 -26.76
C ALA A 633 -16.34 2.28 -26.17
N ALA A 634 -16.12 3.48 -26.67
CA ALA A 634 -15.31 4.50 -26.03
C ALA A 634 -16.16 5.75 -25.85
N VAL A 635 -16.14 6.35 -24.67
CA VAL A 635 -16.97 7.50 -24.29
C VAL A 635 -16.07 8.71 -24.12
N LEU A 636 -16.40 9.80 -24.79
CA LEU A 636 -15.80 11.11 -24.57
C LEU A 636 -16.74 11.94 -23.71
N LEU A 637 -16.23 12.41 -22.58
CA LEU A 637 -16.92 13.29 -21.65
C LEU A 637 -16.28 14.67 -21.74
N TRP A 638 -17.13 15.69 -21.86
CA TRP A 638 -16.70 17.08 -22.03
C TRP A 638 -16.61 17.77 -20.67
N SER A 639 -15.58 18.58 -20.47
CA SER A 639 -15.54 19.48 -19.31
C SER A 639 -16.45 20.68 -19.52
N GLN A 640 -16.95 21.26 -18.43
CA GLN A 640 -17.78 22.46 -18.41
C GLN A 640 -17.03 23.60 -17.72
N SER A 641 -17.25 24.83 -18.19
CA SER A 641 -16.62 26.00 -17.58
C SER A 641 -17.10 26.20 -16.14
N VAL A 642 -16.19 26.55 -15.24
CA VAL A 642 -16.46 26.80 -13.82
C VAL A 642 -16.50 28.30 -13.58
N VAL A 643 -17.58 28.80 -12.96
CA VAL A 643 -17.78 30.23 -12.69
C VAL A 643 -18.10 30.49 -11.22
N ARG A 644 -17.79 31.72 -10.77
CA ARG A 644 -18.13 32.24 -9.45
C ARG A 644 -19.03 33.45 -9.58
N ILE A 645 -20.09 33.47 -8.77
CA ILE A 645 -21.00 34.62 -8.68
C ILE A 645 -20.72 35.35 -7.37
N TYR A 646 -20.21 36.57 -7.49
CA TYR A 646 -20.05 37.50 -6.39
C TYR A 646 -21.37 38.24 -6.18
N THR A 647 -21.85 38.26 -4.94
CA THR A 647 -23.11 38.95 -4.58
C THR A 647 -22.82 39.89 -3.41
N THR A 648 -23.19 41.17 -3.54
CA THR A 648 -23.06 42.17 -2.48
C THR A 648 -24.42 42.83 -2.20
N VAL A 649 -24.66 43.22 -0.95
CA VAL A 649 -25.92 43.85 -0.50
C VAL A 649 -25.59 45.10 0.31
N ARG A 650 -26.21 46.24 -0.03
CA ARG A 650 -26.11 47.51 0.69
C ARG A 650 -27.49 48.05 1.03
N PHE A 651 -27.65 48.73 2.16
CA PHE A 651 -28.95 49.28 2.60
C PHE A 651 -28.96 50.80 2.59
N GLU A 652 -30.08 51.37 2.19
CA GLU A 652 -30.38 52.79 2.23
C GLU A 652 -31.76 53.02 2.89
N PRO A 653 -31.82 53.68 4.06
CA PRO A 653 -30.71 54.06 4.95
C PRO A 653 -29.95 52.85 5.52
N SER A 654 -28.74 53.07 6.08
CA SER A 654 -27.89 51.98 6.59
C SER A 654 -28.34 51.41 7.94
N LYS A 655 -29.25 52.09 8.65
CA LYS A 655 -29.85 51.68 9.93
C LYS A 655 -31.35 51.97 9.93
N ILE A 656 -32.11 51.16 10.65
CA ILE A 656 -33.55 51.33 10.83
C ILE A 656 -33.80 52.32 11.97
N ASN A 657 -34.41 53.47 11.65
CA ASN A 657 -34.96 54.37 12.64
C ASN A 657 -36.49 54.24 12.68
N ILE A 658 -36.99 53.47 13.64
CA ILE A 658 -38.42 53.20 13.85
C ILE A 658 -39.23 54.42 14.31
N PHE A 659 -38.57 55.49 14.75
CA PHE A 659 -39.22 56.75 15.09
C PHE A 659 -39.44 57.63 13.85
N VAL A 660 -38.72 57.37 12.76
CA VAL A 660 -38.92 58.03 11.46
C VAL A 660 -39.86 57.17 10.62
N LYS A 661 -41.10 57.64 10.49
CA LYS A 661 -42.13 57.03 9.64
C LYS A 661 -42.28 57.85 8.37
N ASP A 662 -41.52 57.49 7.34
CA ASP A 662 -41.32 58.26 6.11
C ASP A 662 -42.22 57.81 4.94
N CYS A 663 -43.00 56.73 5.10
CA CYS A 663 -43.94 56.27 4.09
C CYS A 663 -45.16 55.53 4.68
N GLN A 664 -46.22 55.38 3.87
CA GLN A 664 -47.41 54.60 4.23
C GLN A 664 -47.54 53.31 3.40
N ARG A 665 -47.83 52.19 4.07
CA ARG A 665 -48.10 50.88 3.46
C ARG A 665 -49.28 50.21 4.15
N GLY A 666 -50.30 49.82 3.37
CA GLY A 666 -51.51 49.18 3.91
C GLY A 666 -52.26 50.01 4.96
N GLY A 667 -52.22 51.34 4.85
CA GLY A 667 -52.87 52.27 5.79
C GLY A 667 -52.14 52.48 7.12
N LYS A 668 -50.89 52.00 7.25
CA LYS A 668 -50.03 52.22 8.43
C LYS A 668 -48.80 53.05 8.05
N ASP A 669 -48.42 53.95 8.94
CA ASP A 669 -47.15 54.68 8.87
C ASP A 669 -46.00 53.72 9.24
N VAL A 670 -45.03 53.57 8.34
CA VAL A 670 -43.92 52.62 8.43
C VAL A 670 -42.60 53.28 8.04
N THR A 671 -41.48 52.63 8.34
CA THR A 671 -40.14 53.07 7.91
C THR A 671 -39.78 52.37 6.61
N CYS A 672 -39.61 53.12 5.52
CA CYS A 672 -39.22 52.59 4.22
C CYS A 672 -37.70 52.39 4.13
N MET A 673 -37.31 51.35 3.41
CA MET A 673 -35.92 50.94 3.22
C MET A 673 -35.70 50.43 1.79
N SER A 674 -34.47 50.54 1.31
CA SER A 674 -34.03 49.96 0.05
C SER A 674 -32.79 49.10 0.27
N ALA A 675 -32.76 47.91 -0.33
CA ALA A 675 -31.58 47.06 -0.42
C ALA A 675 -31.07 47.04 -1.88
N ILE A 676 -29.83 47.47 -2.09
CA ILE A 676 -29.13 47.44 -3.38
C ILE A 676 -28.36 46.12 -3.44
N VAL A 677 -28.76 45.23 -4.34
CA VAL A 677 -28.14 43.91 -4.52
C VAL A 677 -27.35 43.91 -5.81
N CYS A 678 -26.03 43.75 -5.75
CA CYS A 678 -25.16 43.74 -6.91
C CYS A 678 -24.57 42.34 -7.17
N PHE A 679 -24.54 41.94 -8.44
CA PHE A 679 -24.02 40.66 -8.91
C PHE A 679 -22.87 40.87 -9.88
N ASN A 680 -21.81 40.08 -9.76
CA ASN A 680 -20.67 40.04 -10.67
C ASN A 680 -20.25 38.59 -10.90
N ILE A 681 -19.99 38.19 -12.15
CA ILE A 681 -19.52 36.85 -12.49
C ILE A 681 -18.06 36.86 -12.90
N THR A 682 -17.29 35.91 -12.37
CA THR A 682 -15.91 35.66 -12.79
C THR A 682 -15.74 34.21 -13.19
N ALA A 683 -14.84 33.95 -14.14
CA ALA A 683 -14.54 32.61 -14.62
C ALA A 683 -13.30 32.05 -13.91
N ARG A 684 -13.38 30.79 -13.48
CA ARG A 684 -12.27 29.99 -12.94
C ARG A 684 -11.54 29.24 -14.03
N THR A 685 -12.29 28.73 -15.00
CA THR A 685 -11.74 28.07 -16.19
C THR A 685 -12.11 28.86 -17.46
N ALA A 686 -11.59 28.43 -18.61
CA ALA A 686 -11.81 29.11 -19.87
C ALA A 686 -13.32 29.28 -20.17
N ILE A 687 -13.71 30.51 -20.51
CA ILE A 687 -15.04 30.87 -21.00
C ILE A 687 -14.89 31.94 -22.08
N SER A 688 -15.82 31.98 -23.04
CA SER A 688 -15.83 33.07 -24.02
C SER A 688 -16.16 34.40 -23.33
N PRO A 689 -15.41 35.49 -23.58
CA PRO A 689 -15.72 36.82 -23.03
C PRO A 689 -17.10 37.36 -23.43
N THR A 690 -17.66 36.86 -24.53
CA THR A 690 -18.98 37.27 -25.04
C THR A 690 -20.10 36.33 -24.63
N GLN A 691 -19.83 35.33 -23.79
CA GLN A 691 -20.84 34.37 -23.34
C GLN A 691 -21.70 35.01 -22.24
N GLU A 692 -22.97 35.24 -22.56
CA GLU A 692 -23.98 35.65 -21.60
C GLU A 692 -24.32 34.49 -20.66
N ILE A 693 -24.30 34.77 -19.35
CA ILE A 693 -24.65 33.79 -18.31
C ILE A 693 -25.94 34.23 -17.64
N GLY A 694 -26.99 33.45 -17.84
CA GLY A 694 -28.25 33.60 -17.12
C GLY A 694 -28.13 33.09 -15.69
N ILE A 695 -28.38 33.97 -14.72
CA ILE A 695 -28.53 33.63 -13.31
C ILE A 695 -29.98 33.77 -12.89
N LYS A 696 -30.36 33.01 -11.88
CA LYS A 696 -31.62 33.12 -11.19
C LYS A 696 -31.37 33.45 -9.72
N TYR A 697 -31.92 34.54 -9.22
CA TYR A 697 -31.75 34.93 -7.82
C TYR A 697 -33.09 35.10 -7.12
N ASN A 698 -33.13 34.78 -5.83
CA ASN A 698 -34.26 35.11 -4.97
C ASN A 698 -33.78 36.00 -3.81
N VAL A 699 -34.73 36.76 -3.28
CA VAL A 699 -34.49 37.64 -2.14
C VAL A 699 -35.54 37.35 -1.08
N SER A 700 -35.08 37.25 0.17
CA SER A 700 -35.97 37.03 1.31
C SER A 700 -35.46 37.75 2.55
N ILE A 701 -36.38 38.11 3.44
CA ILE A 701 -36.06 38.62 4.76
C ILE A 701 -36.30 37.48 5.74
N ALA A 702 -35.26 37.07 6.47
CA ALA A 702 -35.29 35.91 7.34
C ALA A 702 -35.94 36.23 8.69
N GLU A 703 -37.25 36.51 8.68
CA GLU A 703 -38.05 36.78 9.87
C GLU A 703 -39.01 35.61 10.15
N LYS A 704 -38.82 34.93 11.28
CA LYS A 704 -39.56 33.70 11.65
C LYS A 704 -40.79 33.97 12.53
N ARG A 705 -41.10 35.23 12.81
CA ARG A 705 -42.24 35.62 13.66
C ARG A 705 -43.56 35.50 12.91
N TYR A 706 -44.62 35.23 13.67
CA TYR A 706 -45.99 35.25 13.16
C TYR A 706 -46.35 36.62 12.55
N ASN A 707 -45.89 37.71 13.18
CA ASN A 707 -45.93 39.05 12.62
C ASN A 707 -44.50 39.50 12.27
N PRO A 708 -44.11 39.50 10.98
CA PRO A 708 -42.77 39.88 10.59
C PRO A 708 -42.52 41.38 10.82
N ARG A 709 -41.31 41.71 11.28
CA ARG A 709 -40.90 43.10 11.54
C ARG A 709 -40.62 43.87 10.26
N ALA A 710 -40.17 43.20 9.21
CA ALA A 710 -40.00 43.79 7.90
C ALA A 710 -40.62 42.93 6.80
N MET A 711 -41.12 43.59 5.77
CA MET A 711 -41.76 42.94 4.63
C MET A 711 -41.36 43.63 3.32
N LEU A 712 -41.18 42.82 2.27
CA LEU A 712 -40.87 43.31 0.92
C LEU A 712 -42.09 44.03 0.33
N ASP A 713 -41.88 45.17 -0.34
CA ASP A 713 -42.97 45.95 -0.96
C ASP A 713 -43.66 45.18 -2.10
N SER A 714 -42.88 44.39 -2.83
CA SER A 714 -43.35 43.59 -3.96
C SER A 714 -43.21 42.10 -3.66
N PRO A 715 -44.28 41.40 -3.23
CA PRO A 715 -44.21 39.96 -2.95
C PRO A 715 -43.82 39.13 -4.19
N ASN A 716 -44.03 39.64 -5.41
CA ASN A 716 -43.53 39.03 -6.64
C ASN A 716 -41.99 38.93 -6.69
N LYS A 717 -41.25 39.82 -5.99
CA LYS A 717 -39.78 39.73 -5.88
C LYS A 717 -39.31 38.62 -4.92
N MET A 718 -40.23 37.94 -4.20
CA MET A 718 -39.93 36.67 -3.52
C MET A 718 -39.85 35.50 -4.49
N GLN A 719 -40.45 35.63 -5.69
CA GLN A 719 -40.25 34.64 -6.75
C GLN A 719 -38.87 34.84 -7.38
N PRO A 720 -38.19 33.73 -7.73
CA PRO A 720 -36.84 33.81 -8.25
C PRO A 720 -36.82 34.53 -9.62
N GLN A 721 -36.05 35.63 -9.67
CA GLN A 721 -35.88 36.54 -10.81
C GLN A 721 -34.75 36.07 -11.71
N ASN A 722 -34.86 36.35 -13.01
CA ASN A 722 -33.80 36.02 -13.98
C ASN A 722 -32.99 37.27 -14.30
N LEU A 723 -31.68 37.14 -14.37
CA LEU A 723 -30.75 38.20 -14.76
C LEU A 723 -29.69 37.59 -15.67
N THR A 724 -29.30 38.30 -16.72
CA THR A 724 -28.23 37.86 -17.62
C THR A 724 -27.01 38.75 -17.40
N LEU A 725 -25.85 38.14 -17.21
CA LEU A 725 -24.62 38.84 -16.87
C LEU A 725 -23.51 38.47 -17.87
N LEU A 726 -22.63 39.43 -18.15
CA LEU A 726 -21.37 39.19 -18.85
C LEU A 726 -20.24 39.04 -17.83
N PRO A 727 -19.24 38.17 -18.09
CA PRO A 727 -18.09 38.03 -17.19
C PRO A 727 -17.35 39.36 -16.98
N GLY A 728 -17.18 39.76 -15.72
CA GLY A 728 -16.48 40.99 -15.33
C GLY A 728 -17.35 42.26 -15.23
N GLU A 729 -18.63 42.21 -15.60
CA GLU A 729 -19.58 43.31 -15.38
C GLU A 729 -20.32 43.16 -14.05
N GLU A 730 -20.59 44.28 -13.38
CA GLU A 730 -21.40 44.35 -12.17
C GLU A 730 -22.79 44.93 -12.49
N THR A 731 -23.85 44.22 -12.12
CA THR A 731 -25.24 44.66 -12.30
C THR A 731 -25.96 44.70 -10.97
N CYS A 732 -26.63 45.81 -10.66
CA CYS A 732 -27.28 46.04 -9.37
C CYS A 732 -28.80 46.21 -9.51
N GLU A 733 -29.54 45.64 -8.55
CA GLU A 733 -31.00 45.67 -8.47
C GLU A 733 -31.46 46.29 -7.15
N HIS A 734 -32.42 47.23 -7.23
CA HIS A 734 -33.02 47.86 -6.05
C HIS A 734 -34.23 47.06 -5.55
N ILE A 735 -34.17 46.66 -4.28
CA ILE A 735 -35.21 45.91 -3.59
C ILE A 735 -35.78 46.74 -2.45
N TYR A 736 -36.99 47.26 -2.65
CA TYR A 736 -37.68 48.05 -1.64
C TYR A 736 -38.43 47.17 -0.64
N PHE A 737 -38.36 47.55 0.63
CA PHE A 737 -39.05 46.91 1.75
C PHE A 737 -39.34 47.93 2.84
N TYR A 738 -40.13 47.55 3.82
CA TYR A 738 -40.48 48.43 4.94
C TYR A 738 -40.44 47.69 6.26
N VAL A 739 -40.23 48.46 7.32
CA VAL A 739 -40.17 47.98 8.71
C VAL A 739 -41.40 48.48 9.45
N MET A 740 -42.13 47.53 10.04
CA MET A 740 -43.29 47.77 10.88
C MET A 740 -42.86 48.14 12.30
N GLU A 741 -43.73 48.87 12.99
CA GLU A 741 -43.55 49.14 14.42
C GLU A 741 -43.42 47.82 15.20
N THR A 742 -42.35 47.68 15.97
CA THR A 742 -41.97 46.44 16.65
C THR A 742 -41.35 46.77 17.99
N THR A 743 -41.51 45.97 19.04
CA THR A 743 -40.83 46.21 20.33
C THR A 743 -39.41 45.66 20.38
N ASP A 744 -38.95 44.98 19.31
CA ASP A 744 -37.65 44.33 19.25
C ASP A 744 -36.71 45.06 18.28
N TYR A 745 -36.03 46.06 18.84
CA TYR A 745 -35.01 46.87 18.19
C TYR A 745 -33.58 46.36 18.46
N ALA A 746 -33.42 45.28 19.25
CA ALA A 746 -32.09 44.76 19.61
C ALA A 746 -31.52 43.81 18.54
N ARG A 747 -32.38 43.01 17.88
CA ARG A 747 -31.93 42.05 16.86
C ARG A 747 -31.99 42.66 15.46
N PRO A 748 -30.90 42.61 14.66
CA PRO A 748 -30.94 43.11 13.29
C PRO A 748 -31.93 42.31 12.43
N ILE A 749 -32.32 42.91 11.31
CA ILE A 749 -33.10 42.25 10.26
C ILE A 749 -32.12 41.57 9.30
N VAL A 750 -32.26 40.26 9.08
CA VAL A 750 -31.37 39.51 8.20
C VAL A 750 -31.97 39.44 6.80
N PHE A 751 -31.29 40.05 5.84
CA PHE A 751 -31.62 40.02 4.42
C PHE A 751 -30.83 38.91 3.73
N THR A 752 -31.49 38.04 2.99
CA THR A 752 -30.87 36.87 2.34
C THR A 752 -31.07 36.95 0.83
N VAL A 753 -29.97 36.78 0.09
CA VAL A 753 -29.96 36.63 -1.37
C VAL A 753 -29.43 35.23 -1.69
N GLN A 754 -30.20 34.46 -2.45
CA GLN A 754 -29.76 33.16 -2.95
C GLN A 754 -29.67 33.22 -4.47
N VAL A 755 -28.59 32.70 -5.02
CA VAL A 755 -28.30 32.71 -6.46
C VAL A 755 -28.08 31.31 -6.97
N ALA A 756 -28.55 31.04 -8.18
CA ALA A 756 -28.30 29.84 -8.94
C ALA A 756 -28.10 30.20 -10.42
N LEU A 757 -27.60 29.27 -11.22
CA LEU A 757 -27.62 29.41 -12.68
C LEU A 757 -29.04 29.16 -13.21
N GLN A 758 -29.45 29.89 -14.25
CA GLN A 758 -30.77 29.76 -14.86
C GLN A 758 -30.92 28.44 -15.61
N ASP A 759 -29.88 28.02 -16.33
CA ASP A 759 -29.80 26.74 -17.03
C ASP A 759 -28.56 25.97 -16.54
N PRO A 760 -28.67 25.21 -15.44
CA PRO A 760 -27.57 24.39 -14.95
C PRO A 760 -27.29 23.17 -15.85
N GLU A 761 -28.12 22.91 -16.87
CA GLU A 761 -27.93 21.77 -17.79
C GLU A 761 -27.11 22.13 -19.02
N ASN A 762 -27.12 23.40 -19.42
CA ASN A 762 -26.34 23.92 -20.54
C ASN A 762 -25.38 25.01 -20.05
N ALA A 763 -24.17 24.57 -19.66
CA ALA A 763 -22.92 25.32 -19.33
C ALA A 763 -23.01 26.85 -19.15
N PRO A 764 -22.43 27.45 -18.09
CA PRO A 764 -21.38 26.92 -17.18
C PRO A 764 -21.89 26.21 -15.90
N VAL A 765 -20.98 25.77 -15.02
CA VAL A 765 -21.26 25.26 -13.67
C VAL A 765 -20.71 26.18 -12.58
N LEU A 766 -21.29 26.12 -11.37
CA LEU A 766 -20.81 26.88 -10.22
C LEU A 766 -19.62 26.18 -9.56
N ASP A 767 -18.67 26.97 -9.09
CA ASP A 767 -17.61 26.50 -8.19
C ASP A 767 -18.21 26.00 -6.87
N ASP A 768 -18.02 24.71 -6.56
CA ASP A 768 -18.47 24.03 -5.33
C ASP A 768 -17.93 24.70 -4.05
N SER A 769 -16.77 25.34 -4.13
CA SER A 769 -16.17 26.06 -2.99
C SER A 769 -16.75 27.46 -2.77
N TRP A 770 -17.60 27.96 -3.68
CA TRP A 770 -18.10 29.33 -3.65
C TRP A 770 -19.55 29.43 -3.14
N PRO A 771 -19.86 30.36 -2.21
CA PRO A 771 -21.19 30.44 -1.61
C PRO A 771 -22.26 30.90 -2.61
N THR A 772 -23.38 30.20 -2.63
CA THR A 772 -24.58 30.55 -3.42
C THR A 772 -25.64 31.31 -2.62
N VAL A 773 -25.41 31.50 -1.32
CA VAL A 773 -26.32 32.23 -0.42
C VAL A 773 -25.54 33.28 0.35
N VAL A 774 -25.93 34.54 0.21
CA VAL A 774 -25.38 35.69 0.95
C VAL A 774 -26.41 36.19 1.95
N LYS A 775 -25.99 36.39 3.19
CA LYS A 775 -26.80 36.94 4.29
C LYS A 775 -26.17 38.23 4.77
N THR A 776 -26.98 39.28 4.90
CA THR A 776 -26.53 40.60 5.32
C THR A 776 -27.47 41.15 6.40
N GLU A 777 -26.90 41.68 7.47
CA GLU A 777 -27.64 42.15 8.65
C GLU A 777 -27.89 43.66 8.57
N LEU A 778 -29.12 44.07 8.92
CA LEU A 778 -29.55 45.47 8.98
C LEU A 778 -29.92 45.85 10.43
N PRO A 779 -29.15 46.72 11.12
CA PRO A 779 -29.37 47.08 12.52
C PRO A 779 -30.37 48.24 12.73
N PHE A 780 -30.84 48.41 13.98
CA PHE A 780 -31.71 49.52 14.43
C PHE A 780 -30.91 50.66 15.09
N TRP A 781 -31.51 51.85 15.22
CA TRP A 781 -30.96 53.04 15.89
C TRP A 781 -31.11 53.02 17.44
N ASN A 782 -30.17 53.62 18.21
CA ASN A 782 -29.92 53.35 19.64
C ASN A 782 -30.24 54.47 20.68
N GLY A 783 -30.60 55.69 20.28
CA GLY A 783 -31.24 56.67 21.19
C GLY A 783 -30.37 57.42 22.22
N CYS A 784 -29.16 57.87 21.87
CA CYS A 784 -28.36 58.84 22.66
C CYS A 784 -28.75 60.32 22.33
N ASP A 785 -28.37 61.30 23.18
CA ASP A 785 -28.61 62.76 22.97
C ASP A 785 -27.98 63.27 21.65
N GLU A 786 -28.27 64.52 21.23
CA GLU A 786 -28.02 65.10 19.88
C GLU A 786 -26.61 64.87 19.27
N ASP A 787 -25.62 64.48 20.07
CA ASP A 787 -24.26 64.12 19.66
C ASP A 787 -24.05 62.63 19.33
N ASP A 788 -25.10 61.79 19.32
CA ASP A 788 -25.08 60.35 19.00
C ASP A 788 -24.18 59.49 19.94
N ARG A 789 -23.83 59.99 21.14
CA ARG A 789 -22.90 59.30 22.10
C ARG A 789 -23.40 59.28 23.55
N CYS A 790 -23.49 58.10 24.14
CA CYS A 790 -23.82 57.88 25.57
C CYS A 790 -22.53 57.73 26.41
N ILE A 791 -22.48 58.19 27.68
CA ILE A 791 -21.28 58.09 28.58
C ILE A 791 -21.54 57.17 29.80
N PRO A 792 -21.30 55.85 29.69
CA PRO A 792 -21.42 54.87 30.77
C PRO A 792 -20.16 54.79 31.68
N ASP A 793 -20.26 54.12 32.84
CA ASP A 793 -19.13 53.82 33.75
C ASP A 793 -19.27 52.39 34.32
N LEU A 794 -18.49 51.40 33.85
CA LEU A 794 -18.62 49.97 34.17
C LEU A 794 -17.43 49.42 34.97
N ALA A 795 -17.66 48.78 36.12
CA ALA A 795 -16.59 48.26 37.00
C ALA A 795 -16.69 46.75 37.31
N LEU A 796 -15.57 46.03 37.28
CA LEU A 796 -15.43 44.59 37.51
C LEU A 796 -14.51 44.21 38.69
N GLN A 797 -14.88 43.17 39.44
CA GLN A 797 -14.05 42.51 40.47
C GLN A 797 -14.22 40.99 40.44
N SER A 798 -13.18 40.19 40.71
CA SER A 798 -13.25 38.71 40.67
C SER A 798 -12.40 37.96 41.73
N MET A 799 -12.73 36.69 41.99
CA MET A 799 -12.00 35.75 42.85
C MET A 799 -12.10 34.30 42.34
N ASN A 800 -11.06 33.46 42.52
CA ASN A 800 -11.00 32.08 42.00
C ASN A 800 -10.64 31.01 43.06
N ASP A 801 -10.83 29.72 42.73
CA ASP A 801 -10.70 28.56 43.62
C ASP A 801 -9.45 27.69 43.39
N LEU A 802 -8.44 28.19 42.66
CA LEU A 802 -7.23 27.41 42.35
C LEU A 802 -6.25 27.35 43.51
N MET A 803 -5.64 26.17 43.70
CA MET A 803 -4.74 25.92 44.81
C MET A 803 -3.34 26.48 44.57
N THR A 804 -2.77 27.07 45.62
CA THR A 804 -1.35 27.44 45.63
C THR A 804 -0.48 26.20 45.88
N PRO A 805 0.81 26.24 45.51
CA PRO A 805 1.73 25.14 45.80
C PRO A 805 1.81 24.77 47.29
N LYS A 806 1.70 25.77 48.19
CA LYS A 806 1.65 25.54 49.65
C LYS A 806 0.39 24.77 50.07
N GLN A 807 -0.77 25.12 49.50
CA GLN A 807 -2.04 24.42 49.77
C GLN A 807 -2.03 22.98 49.26
N PHE A 808 -1.40 22.73 48.11
CA PHE A 808 -1.25 21.38 47.54
C PHE A 808 -0.35 20.49 48.40
N CYS A 809 0.86 20.96 48.75
CA CYS A 809 1.80 20.17 49.55
C CYS A 809 1.40 19.98 51.03
N ALA A 810 0.43 20.75 51.52
CA ALA A 810 -0.14 20.58 52.87
C ALA A 810 -1.08 19.35 52.99
N GLN A 811 -1.48 18.73 51.87
CA GLN A 811 -2.31 17.52 51.89
C GLN A 811 -1.50 16.28 52.30
N SER A 812 -2.05 15.44 53.19
CA SER A 812 -1.33 14.31 53.81
C SER A 812 -0.82 13.26 52.82
N VAL A 813 -1.55 13.00 51.74
CA VAL A 813 -1.21 12.00 50.70
C VAL A 813 -0.11 12.49 49.74
N GLN A 814 -0.06 13.79 49.47
CA GLN A 814 0.83 14.40 48.47
C GLN A 814 2.16 14.89 49.05
N SER A 815 2.25 15.03 50.38
CA SER A 815 3.45 15.51 51.11
C SER A 815 4.76 14.75 50.86
N ARG A 816 4.69 13.51 50.34
CA ARG A 816 5.87 12.64 50.10
C ARG A 816 6.42 12.66 48.67
N GLY A 817 5.69 13.26 47.72
CA GLY A 817 6.04 13.28 46.29
C GLY A 817 7.25 14.16 45.97
N ALA A 818 7.92 13.88 44.84
CA ALA A 818 9.15 14.58 44.44
C ALA A 818 8.98 16.10 44.33
N PHE A 819 7.82 16.56 43.83
CA PHE A 819 7.44 17.97 43.69
C PHE A 819 7.46 18.75 45.02
N CYS A 820 6.99 18.16 46.12
CA CYS A 820 6.92 18.83 47.42
C CYS A 820 8.26 18.84 48.19
N ARG A 821 9.26 18.03 47.77
CA ARG A 821 10.59 18.02 48.41
C ARG A 821 11.50 19.16 47.97
N HIS A 822 11.22 19.77 46.82
CA HIS A 822 12.07 20.79 46.19
C HIS A 822 11.60 22.23 46.45
N GLN A 823 10.57 22.46 47.28
CA GLN A 823 10.19 23.82 47.66
C GLN A 823 11.18 24.39 48.68
N SER A 824 12.11 25.22 48.20
CA SER A 824 12.83 26.17 49.05
C SER A 824 11.89 27.32 49.44
N GLU A 825 11.92 27.71 50.71
CA GLU A 825 11.29 28.94 51.21
C GLU A 825 11.86 30.16 50.45
N GLY A 826 11.16 30.65 49.41
CA GLY A 826 11.61 31.86 48.72
C GLY A 826 11.00 32.21 47.36
N GLU A 827 10.31 31.30 46.64
CA GLU A 827 9.78 31.63 45.30
C GLU A 827 8.35 32.22 45.33
N MET A 828 8.19 33.30 44.55
CA MET A 828 7.08 34.27 44.55
C MET A 828 5.69 33.70 44.80
N GLU A 829 5.11 34.12 45.92
CA GLU A 829 3.83 33.65 46.48
C GLU A 829 2.56 34.10 45.70
N GLY A 830 2.70 34.70 44.52
CA GLY A 830 1.57 35.32 43.81
C GLY A 830 0.91 34.46 42.72
N SER A 831 1.70 33.93 41.77
CA SER A 831 1.19 33.61 40.43
C SER A 831 1.15 32.13 40.02
N LEU A 832 1.83 31.22 40.74
CA LEU A 832 1.82 29.79 40.41
C LEU A 832 0.61 29.08 41.02
N ARG A 833 -0.04 28.19 40.25
CA ARG A 833 -1.13 27.31 40.71
C ARG A 833 -0.87 25.86 40.30
N VAL A 834 -1.32 24.93 41.16
CA VAL A 834 -1.15 23.48 40.94
C VAL A 834 -2.50 22.86 40.61
N LEU A 835 -2.53 22.02 39.57
CA LEU A 835 -3.70 21.28 39.13
C LEU A 835 -3.49 19.78 39.38
N GLU A 836 -4.36 19.21 40.22
CA GLU A 836 -4.42 17.78 40.51
C GLU A 836 -4.84 16.97 39.27
N ALA A 837 -4.33 15.74 39.14
CA ALA A 837 -4.58 14.89 37.99
C ALA A 837 -6.07 14.54 37.76
N THR A 838 -6.90 14.69 38.79
CA THR A 838 -8.34 14.39 38.76
C THR A 838 -9.23 15.64 38.67
N ARG A 839 -8.67 16.85 38.78
CA ARG A 839 -9.45 18.10 38.82
C ARG A 839 -9.99 18.45 37.44
N ARG A 840 -11.31 18.54 37.32
CA ARG A 840 -12.00 18.81 36.04
C ARG A 840 -12.42 20.25 35.83
N ARG A 841 -12.64 21.01 36.91
CA ARG A 841 -13.28 22.34 36.84
C ARG A 841 -12.57 23.40 37.68
N MET A 842 -12.76 24.66 37.29
CA MET A 842 -12.34 25.89 37.97
C MET A 842 -13.56 26.82 38.09
N VAL A 843 -13.66 27.55 39.20
CA VAL A 843 -14.75 28.49 39.46
C VAL A 843 -14.21 29.90 39.67
N VAL A 844 -14.86 30.90 39.07
CA VAL A 844 -14.56 32.32 39.25
C VAL A 844 -15.82 33.06 39.69
N ASP A 845 -15.79 33.70 40.85
CA ASP A 845 -16.87 34.56 41.34
C ASP A 845 -16.61 36.01 40.94
N VAL A 846 -17.58 36.70 40.32
CA VAL A 846 -17.44 38.02 39.68
C VAL A 846 -18.53 38.99 40.13
N ARG A 847 -18.18 40.27 40.30
CA ARG A 847 -19.09 41.39 40.58
C ARG A 847 -18.95 42.45 39.48
N LEU A 848 -20.07 42.89 38.89
CA LEU A 848 -20.17 43.92 37.86
C LEU A 848 -21.10 45.06 38.31
N GLU A 849 -20.69 46.31 38.13
CA GLU A 849 -21.43 47.53 38.51
C GLU A 849 -21.43 48.57 37.39
N ASN A 850 -22.55 49.25 37.13
CA ASN A 850 -22.63 50.45 36.29
C ASN A 850 -22.82 51.68 37.18
N LYS A 851 -21.81 52.55 37.29
CA LYS A 851 -21.80 53.77 38.12
C LYS A 851 -22.28 55.03 37.36
N GLY A 852 -22.38 54.98 36.03
CA GLY A 852 -22.61 56.12 35.13
C GLY A 852 -24.00 56.17 34.49
N GLU A 853 -24.10 56.67 33.25
CA GLU A 853 -25.37 56.72 32.48
C GLU A 853 -25.76 55.33 31.91
N ASN A 854 -26.84 55.27 31.11
CA ASN A 854 -27.28 54.01 30.53
C ASN A 854 -26.21 53.43 29.60
N ALA A 855 -25.71 52.25 29.92
CA ALA A 855 -24.76 51.54 29.10
C ALA A 855 -25.52 50.77 28.01
N TYR A 856 -25.64 51.39 26.84
CA TYR A 856 -26.28 50.75 25.69
C TYR A 856 -25.45 49.56 25.21
N ASN A 857 -26.13 48.43 24.98
CA ASN A 857 -25.46 47.20 24.58
C ASN A 857 -24.33 46.78 25.55
N ALA A 858 -24.59 46.94 26.85
CA ALA A 858 -23.65 46.52 27.88
C ALA A 858 -23.31 45.03 27.68
N ARG A 859 -22.03 44.77 27.47
CA ARG A 859 -21.47 43.47 27.14
C ARG A 859 -20.39 43.12 28.15
N LEU A 860 -20.43 41.90 28.63
CA LEU A 860 -19.32 41.28 29.32
C LEU A 860 -18.62 40.37 28.32
N ASN A 861 -17.39 40.72 27.96
CA ASN A 861 -16.52 39.86 27.20
C ASN A 861 -15.68 39.01 28.15
N ILE A 862 -15.83 37.70 28.03
CA ILE A 862 -15.10 36.70 28.81
C ILE A 862 -14.15 36.01 27.85
N THR A 863 -12.90 36.43 27.84
CA THR A 863 -11.85 35.77 27.06
C THR A 863 -11.11 34.81 27.98
N TYR A 864 -10.85 33.59 27.54
CA TYR A 864 -10.13 32.61 28.33
C TYR A 864 -9.11 31.88 27.47
N THR A 865 -8.11 31.30 28.10
CA THR A 865 -7.11 30.51 27.39
C THR A 865 -7.72 29.19 26.88
N PRO A 866 -7.26 28.67 25.72
CA PRO A 866 -7.78 27.44 25.11
C PRO A 866 -7.73 26.15 25.95
N ASN A 867 -7.02 26.16 27.08
CA ASN A 867 -7.00 25.08 28.07
C ASN A 867 -8.22 25.08 28.99
N LEU A 868 -9.14 26.03 28.84
CA LEU A 868 -10.42 26.12 29.56
C LEU A 868 -11.60 26.07 28.58
N HIS A 869 -12.70 25.45 29.00
CA HIS A 869 -14.00 25.43 28.33
C HIS A 869 -15.01 26.09 29.24
N PHE A 870 -15.65 27.16 28.78
CA PHE A 870 -16.71 27.79 29.53
C PHE A 870 -17.92 26.84 29.68
N SER A 871 -18.28 26.51 30.92
CA SER A 871 -19.33 25.54 31.25
C SER A 871 -20.65 26.24 31.53
N SER A 872 -20.67 27.19 32.46
CA SER A 872 -21.90 27.89 32.85
C SER A 872 -21.63 29.26 33.50
N LEU A 873 -22.66 30.11 33.52
CA LEU A 873 -22.74 31.32 34.32
C LEU A 873 -23.99 31.25 35.21
N ILE A 874 -23.81 31.46 36.50
CA ILE A 874 -24.88 31.37 37.51
C ILE A 874 -24.95 32.70 38.27
N VAL A 875 -26.04 33.44 38.12
CA VAL A 875 -26.27 34.70 38.86
C VAL A 875 -26.62 34.36 40.32
N LYS A 876 -25.92 34.99 41.28
CA LYS A 876 -26.07 34.68 42.72
C LYS A 876 -27.13 35.50 43.42
N ASP A 877 -27.36 36.74 42.98
CA ASP A 877 -28.28 37.68 43.61
C ASP A 877 -29.65 37.69 42.90
N ASN A 878 -30.72 37.95 43.64
CA ASN A 878 -32.10 38.03 43.13
C ASN A 878 -32.39 39.40 42.46
N SER A 879 -31.47 39.89 41.62
CA SER A 879 -31.55 41.18 40.93
C SER A 879 -32.36 41.09 39.63
N ASP A 880 -33.05 42.17 39.22
CA ASP A 880 -33.74 42.28 37.92
C ASP A 880 -32.81 42.24 36.69
N ILE A 881 -31.49 42.11 36.90
CA ILE A 881 -30.46 42.05 35.87
C ILE A 881 -30.38 40.63 35.28
N LYS A 882 -30.53 40.54 33.96
CA LYS A 882 -30.39 39.29 33.20
C LYS A 882 -29.08 39.29 32.43
N ILE A 883 -28.31 38.21 32.56
CA ILE A 883 -27.08 38.01 31.80
C ILE A 883 -27.31 36.87 30.82
N GLU A 884 -27.29 37.17 29.53
CA GLU A 884 -27.49 36.21 28.46
C GLU A 884 -26.20 36.07 27.64
N CYS A 885 -25.50 34.95 27.85
CA CYS A 885 -24.28 34.64 27.14
C CYS A 885 -24.57 33.90 25.83
N TYR A 886 -23.97 34.36 24.74
CA TYR A 886 -24.04 33.72 23.44
C TYR A 886 -22.63 33.49 22.89
N SER A 887 -22.50 32.46 22.06
CA SER A 887 -21.27 32.22 21.31
C SER A 887 -21.41 32.93 19.97
N GLN A 888 -20.58 33.94 19.68
CA GLN A 888 -20.47 34.48 18.32
C GLN A 888 -19.79 33.49 17.38
N ASP A 889 -18.85 32.69 17.91
CA ASP A 889 -18.18 31.64 17.17
C ASP A 889 -17.90 30.45 18.09
N LYS A 890 -17.89 29.22 17.56
CA LYS A 890 -17.57 28.01 18.36
C LYS A 890 -16.07 27.82 18.56
N LEU A 891 -15.25 28.55 17.80
CA LEU A 891 -13.79 28.37 17.72
C LEU A 891 -12.99 29.39 18.53
N ARG A 892 -13.60 30.50 18.98
CA ARG A 892 -12.95 31.49 19.84
C ARG A 892 -13.18 31.14 21.30
N ASN A 893 -12.12 31.15 22.12
CA ASN A 893 -12.20 31.00 23.59
C ASN A 893 -12.69 32.29 24.23
N GLU A 894 -13.85 32.73 23.78
CA GLU A 894 -14.43 34.03 24.04
C GLU A 894 -15.94 33.82 24.20
N LYS A 895 -16.51 34.36 25.28
CA LYS A 895 -17.95 34.42 25.50
C LYS A 895 -18.36 35.86 25.65
N LEU A 896 -19.23 36.29 24.73
CA LEU A 896 -19.87 37.58 24.82
C LEU A 896 -21.21 37.40 25.52
N CYS A 897 -21.39 38.10 26.61
CA CYS A 897 -22.63 38.08 27.37
C CYS A 897 -23.28 39.45 27.34
N ASN A 898 -24.54 39.51 26.92
CA ASN A 898 -25.33 40.72 27.07
C ASN A 898 -25.75 40.85 28.53
N VAL A 899 -25.48 42.02 29.10
CA VAL A 899 -25.89 42.38 30.45
C VAL A 899 -27.09 43.31 30.34
N SER A 900 -28.28 42.78 30.65
CA SER A 900 -29.55 43.52 30.61
C SER A 900 -29.86 44.18 29.25
N ALA A 901 -29.90 43.41 28.17
CA ALA A 901 -30.25 43.95 26.84
C ALA A 901 -31.62 44.67 26.83
N PRO A 902 -31.78 45.84 26.18
CA PRO A 902 -30.80 46.54 25.33
C PRO A 902 -29.85 47.50 26.05
N PHE A 903 -29.98 47.75 27.37
CA PHE A 903 -29.06 48.59 28.13
C PHE A 903 -29.02 48.24 29.63
N MET A 904 -27.83 48.32 30.22
CA MET A 904 -27.67 48.26 31.68
C MET A 904 -27.96 49.65 32.27
N ARG A 905 -28.98 49.73 33.13
CA ARG A 905 -29.42 51.00 33.73
C ARG A 905 -28.32 51.63 34.58
N ALA A 906 -28.31 52.97 34.61
CA ALA A 906 -27.48 53.75 35.51
C ALA A 906 -27.60 53.26 36.97
N LYS A 907 -26.47 53.16 37.68
CA LYS A 907 -26.36 52.85 39.12
C LYS A 907 -26.85 51.45 39.53
N THR A 908 -26.62 50.44 38.69
CA THR A 908 -27.03 49.04 38.96
C THR A 908 -25.83 48.12 39.16
N GLN A 909 -25.98 47.03 39.94
CA GLN A 909 -24.91 46.05 40.19
C GLN A 909 -25.41 44.60 40.20
N VAL A 910 -24.54 43.64 39.85
CA VAL A 910 -24.84 42.19 39.81
C VAL A 910 -23.64 41.33 40.22
N THR A 911 -23.89 40.24 40.97
CA THR A 911 -22.88 39.22 41.31
C THR A 911 -23.22 37.87 40.64
N PHE A 912 -22.24 37.24 40.01
CA PHE A 912 -22.42 35.96 39.32
C PHE A 912 -21.17 35.07 39.41
N ARG A 913 -21.35 33.78 39.14
CA ARG A 913 -20.32 32.74 39.17
C ARG A 913 -20.09 32.18 37.78
N LEU A 914 -18.84 32.12 37.36
CA LEU A 914 -18.39 31.47 36.13
C LEU A 914 -17.80 30.10 36.45
N GLU A 915 -18.22 29.08 35.72
CA GLU A 915 -17.66 27.73 35.81
C GLU A 915 -16.92 27.38 34.51
N PHE A 916 -15.67 26.95 34.64
CA PHE A 916 -14.83 26.48 33.53
C PHE A 916 -14.47 25.00 33.72
N GLU A 917 -14.48 24.22 32.64
CA GLU A 917 -13.96 22.85 32.58
C GLU A 917 -12.60 22.85 31.90
N PHE A 918 -11.61 22.13 32.43
CA PHE A 918 -10.31 22.05 31.78
C PHE A 918 -10.37 21.22 30.48
N SER A 919 -9.68 21.69 29.44
CA SER A 919 -9.58 21.01 28.16
C SER A 919 -8.80 19.69 28.26
N ARG A 920 -9.30 18.66 27.58
CA ARG A 920 -8.60 17.36 27.49
C ARG A 920 -7.55 17.32 26.37
N THR A 921 -7.54 18.30 25.48
CA THR A 921 -6.70 18.30 24.27
C THR A 921 -5.69 19.45 24.22
N THR A 922 -5.99 20.56 24.89
CA THR A 922 -5.15 21.77 24.89
C THR A 922 -4.49 21.99 26.25
N PHE A 923 -3.16 22.06 26.25
CA PHE A 923 -2.31 22.21 27.45
C PHE A 923 -1.52 23.49 27.31
N LEU A 924 -1.61 24.34 28.32
CA LEU A 924 -0.84 25.58 28.42
C LEU A 924 -0.22 25.62 29.80
N ASP A 925 1.00 26.12 29.90
CA ASP A 925 1.75 26.35 31.15
C ASP A 925 1.21 27.55 31.95
N HIS A 926 0.14 28.16 31.46
CA HIS A 926 -0.57 29.25 32.10
C HIS A 926 -2.06 29.12 31.81
N LEU A 927 -2.87 29.78 32.63
CA LEU A 927 -4.20 30.18 32.23
C LEU A 927 -4.32 31.68 32.31
N ARG A 928 -5.22 32.20 31.48
CA ARG A 928 -5.64 33.58 31.52
C ARG A 928 -7.15 33.61 31.36
N VAL A 929 -7.85 34.28 32.26
CA VAL A 929 -9.26 34.62 32.09
C VAL A 929 -9.36 36.14 32.19
N ILE A 930 -9.68 36.76 31.07
CA ILE A 930 -9.88 38.20 30.93
C ILE A 930 -11.38 38.45 30.93
N LEU A 931 -11.82 39.27 31.88
CA LEU A 931 -13.17 39.78 31.94
C LEU A 931 -13.11 41.26 31.58
N GLU A 932 -13.82 41.65 30.52
CA GLU A 932 -13.88 43.03 30.05
C GLU A 932 -15.34 43.45 29.93
N ALA A 933 -15.75 44.43 30.71
CA ALA A 933 -17.05 45.06 30.59
C ALA A 933 -16.97 46.21 29.59
N SER A 934 -17.84 46.20 28.59
CA SER A 934 -17.89 47.21 27.54
C SER A 934 -19.32 47.60 27.24
N SER A 935 -19.48 48.73 26.58
CA SER A 935 -20.75 49.17 26.03
C SER A 935 -20.48 50.05 24.80
N ASP A 936 -21.51 50.36 24.04
CA ASP A 936 -21.38 51.17 22.82
C ASP A 936 -21.13 52.67 23.12
N GLY A 937 -21.11 53.06 24.40
CA GLY A 937 -20.86 54.43 24.86
C GLY A 937 -19.38 54.74 25.16
N GLU A 938 -19.00 56.01 25.07
CA GLU A 938 -17.64 56.47 25.41
C GLU A 938 -17.53 56.70 26.92
N GLU A 939 -16.73 55.87 27.59
CA GLU A 939 -16.47 55.94 29.03
C GLU A 939 -15.14 56.62 29.37
N ASN A 940 -15.12 57.38 30.48
CA ASN A 940 -13.94 58.13 30.96
C ASN A 940 -12.90 57.26 31.71
N SER A 941 -13.32 56.24 32.44
CA SER A 941 -12.45 55.36 33.23
C SER A 941 -12.59 53.91 32.76
N LYS A 942 -11.80 53.50 31.77
CA LYS A 942 -11.87 52.11 31.25
C LYS A 942 -11.04 51.10 32.05
N ALA A 943 -10.34 51.55 33.09
CA ALA A 943 -9.36 50.73 33.80
C ALA A 943 -10.01 49.72 34.75
N ASP A 944 -11.13 50.08 35.38
CA ASP A 944 -11.89 49.20 36.27
C ASP A 944 -12.91 48.30 35.54
N ASN A 945 -13.11 48.51 34.24
CA ASN A 945 -13.85 47.60 33.36
C ASN A 945 -13.17 46.26 33.14
N PHE A 946 -11.92 46.11 33.57
CA PHE A 946 -11.05 45.04 33.16
C PHE A 946 -10.53 44.25 34.36
N ASN A 947 -10.64 42.92 34.29
CA ASN A 947 -10.09 42.02 35.29
C ASN A 947 -9.34 40.88 34.59
N ASP A 948 -8.05 40.75 34.87
CA ASP A 948 -7.16 39.76 34.24
C ASP A 948 -6.63 38.76 35.24
N ILE A 949 -7.17 37.55 35.17
CA ILE A 949 -6.79 36.41 36.00
C ILE A 949 -5.72 35.63 35.26
N TYR A 950 -4.45 35.96 35.50
CA TYR A 950 -3.30 35.26 34.89
C TYR A 950 -2.52 34.47 35.94
N TYR A 951 -2.38 33.17 35.72
CA TYR A 951 -1.57 32.28 36.58
C TYR A 951 -0.75 31.30 35.75
N SER A 952 0.47 31.03 36.20
CA SER A 952 1.25 29.90 35.70
C SER A 952 0.72 28.60 36.32
N LEU A 953 0.75 27.52 35.55
CA LEU A 953 0.18 26.22 35.91
C LEU A 953 1.24 25.13 35.95
N LYS A 954 1.16 24.28 36.98
CA LYS A 954 1.82 22.98 37.01
C LYS A 954 0.76 21.88 37.15
N TYR A 955 0.83 20.87 36.28
CA TYR A 955 -0.10 19.76 36.22
C TYR A 955 0.52 18.49 36.83
N GLU A 956 -0.22 17.82 37.69
CA GLU A 956 0.15 16.49 38.16
C GLU A 956 -0.12 15.45 37.05
N ALA A 957 0.90 14.66 36.71
CA ALA A 957 0.78 13.54 35.77
C ALA A 957 0.70 12.21 36.52
N ASP A 958 -0.45 11.51 36.39
CA ASP A 958 -0.70 10.21 37.02
C ASP A 958 -0.44 9.08 36.02
N LEU A 959 0.79 8.55 36.04
CA LEU A 959 1.26 7.51 35.13
C LEU A 959 1.58 6.21 35.87
N LEU A 960 1.07 5.10 35.34
CA LEU A 960 1.43 3.75 35.74
C LEU A 960 2.44 3.17 34.74
N PHE A 961 3.67 2.94 35.19
CA PHE A 961 4.75 2.38 34.38
C PHE A 961 5.06 0.93 34.78
N THR A 962 4.77 -0.01 33.87
CA THR A 962 4.90 -1.47 34.07
C THR A 962 5.80 -2.13 33.02
N ARG A 963 6.14 -3.40 33.25
CA ARG A 963 7.03 -4.20 32.40
C ARG A 963 6.56 -5.65 32.34
N ASP A 964 6.86 -6.31 31.24
CA ASP A 964 6.66 -7.75 31.04
C ASP A 964 7.79 -8.35 30.18
N SER A 965 8.09 -9.64 30.36
CA SER A 965 9.18 -10.32 29.66
C SER A 965 8.90 -11.80 29.45
N ASN A 966 9.13 -12.28 28.23
CA ASN A 966 9.00 -13.69 27.88
C ASN A 966 10.16 -14.12 26.96
N PRO A 967 11.03 -15.07 27.36
CA PRO A 967 11.09 -15.73 28.67
C PRO A 967 11.77 -14.85 29.74
N THR A 968 11.58 -15.17 31.02
CA THR A 968 12.32 -14.56 32.16
C THR A 968 13.65 -15.25 32.45
N ARG A 969 13.78 -16.53 32.06
CA ARG A 969 14.97 -17.37 32.27
C ARG A 969 15.22 -18.24 31.05
N TYR A 970 16.49 -18.46 30.74
CA TYR A 970 16.96 -19.35 29.68
C TYR A 970 18.10 -20.25 30.18
N GLU A 971 18.09 -21.51 29.75
CA GLU A 971 19.10 -22.51 30.11
C GLU A 971 19.84 -23.00 28.86
N ILE A 972 21.16 -22.92 28.88
CA ILE A 972 22.05 -23.39 27.82
C ILE A 972 22.41 -24.84 28.11
N LYS A 973 21.92 -25.75 27.27
CA LYS A 973 22.25 -27.19 27.32
C LYS A 973 23.57 -27.48 26.62
N PRO A 974 24.40 -28.42 27.13
CA PRO A 974 25.70 -28.76 26.54
C PRO A 974 25.61 -29.47 25.17
N GLU A 975 24.47 -30.11 24.87
CA GLU A 975 24.23 -30.89 23.65
C GLU A 975 24.01 -30.04 22.37
N LEU A 976 23.85 -28.72 22.50
CA LEU A 976 23.75 -27.78 21.37
C LEU A 976 25.14 -27.40 20.81
N SER A 977 26.03 -28.39 20.71
CA SER A 977 27.35 -28.20 20.12
C SER A 977 27.39 -28.73 18.68
N LEU A 978 27.61 -27.78 17.76
CA LEU A 978 28.37 -27.94 16.51
C LEU A 978 27.70 -28.57 15.28
N GLU A 979 26.62 -27.98 14.77
CA GLU A 979 26.36 -28.01 13.33
C GLU A 979 25.90 -26.60 12.88
N GLU A 980 26.71 -25.93 12.04
CA GLU A 980 26.48 -24.63 11.38
C GLU A 980 26.76 -23.29 12.14
N PRO A 981 27.71 -22.45 11.67
CA PRO A 981 27.86 -21.06 12.11
C PRO A 981 26.70 -20.19 11.60
N GLY A 982 25.92 -19.59 12.50
CA GLY A 982 24.85 -18.65 12.14
C GLY A 982 23.48 -18.93 12.77
N ILE A 983 23.35 -19.95 13.61
CA ILE A 983 22.07 -20.27 14.28
C ILE A 983 21.69 -19.13 15.26
N ILE A 984 20.61 -18.43 14.90
CA ILE A 984 19.90 -17.47 15.71
C ILE A 984 19.25 -18.24 16.87
N GLY A 985 19.58 -17.89 18.12
CA GLY A 985 19.07 -18.57 19.32
C GLY A 985 17.58 -18.35 19.58
N PRO A 986 17.07 -18.80 20.74
CA PRO A 986 15.65 -18.71 21.05
C PRO A 986 15.17 -17.26 21.11
N PRO A 987 13.93 -17.00 20.70
CA PRO A 987 13.38 -15.66 20.68
C PRO A 987 13.11 -15.15 22.09
N PHE A 988 13.32 -13.86 22.31
CA PHE A 988 12.86 -13.15 23.49
C PHE A 988 11.93 -12.00 23.09
N ASN A 989 11.07 -11.63 24.03
CA ASN A 989 10.07 -10.58 23.89
C ASN A 989 10.03 -9.76 25.19
N PHE A 990 10.45 -8.50 25.12
CA PHE A 990 10.41 -7.55 26.22
C PHE A 990 9.36 -6.48 25.95
N THR A 991 8.48 -6.24 26.92
CA THR A 991 7.42 -5.24 26.81
C THR A 991 7.51 -4.23 27.94
N PHE A 992 7.52 -2.95 27.61
CA PHE A 992 7.33 -1.85 28.56
C PHE A 992 6.00 -1.17 28.27
N GLN A 993 5.20 -0.91 29.31
CA GLN A 993 3.88 -0.33 29.15
C GLN A 993 3.72 0.90 30.06
N ILE A 994 3.25 1.99 29.46
CA ILE A 994 2.98 3.26 30.15
C ILE A 994 1.48 3.52 30.03
N GLN A 995 0.77 3.54 31.15
CA GLN A 995 -0.66 3.81 31.21
C GLN A 995 -0.92 5.14 31.91
N ASN A 996 -1.71 6.02 31.31
CA ASN A 996 -2.13 7.27 31.91
C ASN A 996 -3.46 7.09 32.66
N LEU A 997 -3.45 7.29 33.98
CA LEU A 997 -4.61 7.21 34.85
C LEU A 997 -5.25 8.58 35.12
N GLY A 998 -4.61 9.67 34.70
CA GLY A 998 -5.05 11.05 34.90
C GLY A 998 -6.05 11.55 33.85
N TYR A 999 -6.69 12.67 34.18
CA TYR A 999 -7.61 13.38 33.28
C TYR A 999 -6.88 14.09 32.13
N PHE A 1000 -5.61 14.43 32.34
CA PHE A 1000 -4.78 15.16 31.38
C PHE A 1000 -3.87 14.19 30.61
N PRO A 1001 -3.80 14.23 29.26
CA PRO A 1001 -2.78 13.56 28.47
C PRO A 1001 -1.38 14.08 28.81
N VAL A 1002 -0.41 13.18 28.73
CA VAL A 1002 1.01 13.49 28.97
C VAL A 1002 1.72 13.53 27.64
N LYS A 1003 2.43 14.64 27.36
CA LYS A 1003 3.17 14.85 26.11
C LYS A 1003 4.66 14.95 26.36
N ASP A 1004 5.42 14.66 25.31
CA ASP A 1004 6.89 14.76 25.26
C ASP A 1004 7.60 13.95 26.34
N LEU A 1005 6.98 12.85 26.75
CA LEU A 1005 7.54 11.94 27.74
C LEU A 1005 8.75 11.24 27.13
N GLN A 1006 9.94 11.44 27.69
CA GLN A 1006 11.16 10.80 27.22
C GLN A 1006 11.25 9.41 27.82
N LEU A 1007 11.08 8.39 26.97
CA LEU A 1007 11.30 7.00 27.29
C LEU A 1007 12.68 6.58 26.77
N ASN A 1008 13.58 6.25 27.70
CA ASN A 1008 14.91 5.77 27.40
C ASN A 1008 15.01 4.29 27.79
N ILE A 1009 15.16 3.41 26.80
CA ILE A 1009 15.38 1.97 27.00
C ILE A 1009 16.82 1.63 26.66
N GLU A 1010 17.49 0.91 27.56
CA GLU A 1010 18.88 0.49 27.41
C GLU A 1010 18.96 -1.02 27.45
N ILE A 1011 19.34 -1.62 26.32
CA ILE A 1011 19.42 -3.08 26.16
C ILE A 1011 20.89 -3.50 26.13
N PRO A 1012 21.36 -4.42 26.99
CA PRO A 1012 22.74 -4.92 26.97
C PRO A 1012 22.98 -5.82 25.74
N GLU A 1013 23.34 -5.22 24.60
CA GLU A 1013 23.51 -5.93 23.32
C GLU A 1013 24.87 -6.62 23.23
N MET A 1014 25.94 -6.00 23.75
CA MET A 1014 27.31 -6.54 23.65
C MET A 1014 28.10 -6.38 24.95
N THR A 1015 29.08 -7.28 25.19
CA THR A 1015 30.07 -7.09 26.26
C THR A 1015 31.05 -5.95 25.91
N LYS A 1016 31.82 -5.47 26.89
CA LYS A 1016 32.88 -4.46 26.64
C LYS A 1016 33.97 -4.93 25.67
N ASN A 1017 34.18 -6.25 25.57
CA ASN A 1017 35.14 -6.84 24.62
C ASN A 1017 34.52 -7.08 23.23
N GLY A 1018 33.28 -6.63 23.00
CA GLY A 1018 32.62 -6.72 21.69
C GLY A 1018 31.91 -8.04 21.43
N ASN A 1019 31.66 -8.88 22.44
CA ASN A 1019 30.90 -10.12 22.25
C ASN A 1019 29.40 -9.82 22.21
N GLN A 1020 28.73 -10.10 21.08
CA GLN A 1020 27.30 -9.84 20.90
C GLN A 1020 26.44 -10.87 21.66
N LEU A 1021 25.62 -10.41 22.61
CA LEU A 1021 24.79 -11.22 23.49
C LEU A 1021 23.37 -11.40 22.95
N LEU A 1022 22.79 -10.31 22.44
CA LEU A 1022 21.42 -10.23 21.94
C LEU A 1022 21.42 -9.72 20.50
N GLN A 1023 20.50 -10.23 19.69
CA GLN A 1023 20.24 -9.76 18.33
C GLN A 1023 18.79 -9.28 18.25
N ILE A 1024 18.59 -7.96 18.11
CA ILE A 1024 17.26 -7.37 18.00
C ILE A 1024 16.72 -7.58 16.58
N SER A 1025 15.52 -8.14 16.44
CA SER A 1025 14.87 -8.40 15.16
C SER A 1025 13.84 -7.33 14.79
N ASP A 1026 13.05 -6.88 15.77
CA ASP A 1026 11.98 -5.92 15.53
C ASP A 1026 11.64 -5.11 16.80
N PHE A 1027 11.15 -3.89 16.60
CA PHE A 1027 10.68 -2.97 17.62
C PHE A 1027 9.31 -2.42 17.23
N HIS A 1028 8.28 -2.77 17.99
CA HIS A 1028 6.89 -2.48 17.68
C HIS A 1028 6.20 -1.62 18.75
N ILE A 1029 5.28 -0.75 18.32
CA ILE A 1029 4.53 0.18 19.17
C ILE A 1029 3.03 0.08 18.83
N ASN A 1030 2.17 -0.09 19.85
CA ASN A 1030 0.73 -0.37 19.69
C ASN A 1030 -0.14 0.88 19.35
N GLN A 1031 0.39 2.10 19.35
CA GLN A 1031 -0.44 3.30 19.12
C GLN A 1031 0.36 4.45 18.48
N VAL A 1032 -0.18 5.07 17.42
CA VAL A 1032 0.53 6.06 16.59
C VAL A 1032 -0.31 7.32 16.43
N ASP A 1033 -0.19 8.23 17.40
CA ASP A 1033 -0.43 9.65 17.21
C ASP A 1033 0.64 10.43 17.99
N GLY A 1034 1.60 11.02 17.27
CA GLY A 1034 2.64 11.89 17.85
C GLY A 1034 3.78 11.22 18.64
N THR A 1035 3.85 9.89 18.70
CA THR A 1035 5.00 9.15 19.30
C THR A 1035 6.10 8.96 18.26
N HIS A 1036 7.32 9.37 18.60
CA HIS A 1036 8.49 9.28 17.73
C HIS A 1036 9.62 8.54 18.43
N CYS A 1037 10.13 7.47 17.83
CA CYS A 1037 11.29 6.75 18.33
C CYS A 1037 12.42 6.80 17.31
N LEU A 1038 13.65 6.97 17.78
CA LEU A 1038 14.83 6.80 16.94
C LEU A 1038 15.06 5.29 16.72
N PRO A 1039 15.22 4.83 15.47
CA PRO A 1039 15.45 3.43 15.20
C PRO A 1039 16.79 2.98 15.81
N PRO A 1040 16.89 1.75 16.32
CA PRO A 1040 18.15 1.22 16.84
C PRO A 1040 19.22 1.22 15.73
N GLN A 1041 20.36 1.86 15.99
CA GLN A 1041 21.51 1.82 15.08
C GLN A 1041 22.37 0.61 15.43
N HIS A 1042 22.37 -0.40 14.55
CA HIS A 1042 23.16 -1.62 14.76
C HIS A 1042 24.66 -1.33 14.68
N VAL A 1043 25.41 -1.78 15.68
CA VAL A 1043 26.88 -1.80 15.65
C VAL A 1043 27.33 -3.06 14.91
N ALA A 1044 28.38 -2.94 14.08
CA ALA A 1044 28.85 -3.97 13.15
C ALA A 1044 29.05 -5.36 13.81
N GLN A 1045 28.81 -6.42 13.03
CA GLN A 1045 28.96 -7.82 13.45
C GLN A 1045 30.38 -8.10 13.97
N SER A 1046 30.45 -8.54 15.23
CA SER A 1046 31.69 -8.97 15.89
C SER A 1046 31.76 -10.50 15.98
N ARG A 1047 32.97 -11.07 15.86
CA ARG A 1047 33.21 -12.51 16.02
C ARG A 1047 33.30 -12.86 17.50
N ALA A 1048 32.69 -13.99 17.90
CA ALA A 1048 32.76 -14.49 19.27
C ALA A 1048 34.22 -14.69 19.71
N SER A 1049 34.58 -14.10 20.85
CA SER A 1049 35.91 -14.19 21.47
C SER A 1049 35.79 -14.70 22.91
N PRO A 1050 36.74 -15.54 23.39
CA PRO A 1050 36.71 -16.02 24.76
C PRO A 1050 36.84 -14.87 25.77
N GLU A 1051 35.90 -14.76 26.71
CA GLU A 1051 35.89 -13.75 27.79
C GLU A 1051 35.34 -14.38 29.09
N ASP A 1052 35.99 -14.07 30.23
CA ASP A 1052 35.58 -14.59 31.54
C ASP A 1052 34.66 -13.61 32.26
N LEU A 1053 33.37 -13.94 32.30
CA LEU A 1053 32.32 -13.17 32.95
C LEU A 1053 31.94 -13.73 34.33
N SER A 1054 32.66 -14.73 34.85
CA SER A 1054 32.34 -15.37 36.15
C SER A 1054 32.37 -14.41 37.35
N ARG A 1055 33.03 -13.25 37.21
CA ARG A 1055 33.09 -12.20 38.23
C ARG A 1055 31.88 -11.25 38.21
N PHE A 1056 31.05 -11.29 37.17
CA PHE A 1056 29.87 -10.46 37.03
C PHE A 1056 28.61 -11.31 37.19
N SER A 1057 27.80 -11.02 38.21
CA SER A 1057 26.49 -11.67 38.39
C SER A 1057 25.43 -11.10 37.46
N SER A 1058 25.56 -9.83 37.05
CA SER A 1058 24.65 -9.15 36.15
C SER A 1058 25.38 -8.23 35.17
N LEU A 1059 24.79 -8.10 33.97
CA LEU A 1059 25.22 -7.24 32.89
C LEU A 1059 24.19 -6.13 32.70
N ASN A 1060 24.64 -4.89 32.81
CA ASN A 1060 23.85 -3.68 32.71
C ASN A 1060 24.67 -2.56 32.03
N ARG A 1061 24.11 -1.35 31.94
CA ARG A 1061 24.77 -0.17 31.34
C ARG A 1061 26.19 0.11 31.85
N SER A 1062 26.51 -0.17 33.11
CA SER A 1062 27.82 0.16 33.69
C SER A 1062 28.97 -0.75 33.22
N ASN A 1063 28.64 -1.98 32.83
CA ASN A 1063 29.61 -3.03 32.50
C ASN A 1063 29.44 -3.64 31.10
N THR A 1064 28.46 -3.18 30.30
CA THR A 1064 28.22 -3.63 28.91
C THR A 1064 28.03 -2.47 27.94
N LEU A 1065 28.16 -2.75 26.64
CA LEU A 1065 27.75 -1.83 25.58
C LEU A 1065 26.26 -2.02 25.34
N THR A 1066 25.49 -1.00 25.67
CA THR A 1066 24.03 -1.02 25.53
C THR A 1066 23.57 -0.37 24.25
N LEU A 1067 22.54 -0.94 23.63
CA LEU A 1067 21.78 -0.33 22.55
C LEU A 1067 20.71 0.61 23.14
N PRO A 1068 20.82 1.95 22.94
CA PRO A 1068 19.82 2.88 23.43
C PRO A 1068 18.66 2.98 22.44
N ILE A 1069 17.43 2.88 22.95
CA ILE A 1069 16.21 3.25 22.23
C ILE A 1069 15.64 4.48 22.93
N GLN A 1070 15.55 5.58 22.19
CA GLN A 1070 15.00 6.84 22.67
C GLN A 1070 13.67 7.10 21.97
N CYS A 1071 12.63 7.26 22.78
CA CYS A 1071 11.28 7.53 22.32
C CYS A 1071 10.75 8.80 22.99
N THR A 1072 10.21 9.71 22.18
CA THR A 1072 9.34 10.78 22.64
C THR A 1072 7.90 10.27 22.55
N VAL A 1073 7.26 10.11 23.71
CA VAL A 1073 5.98 9.40 23.87
C VAL A 1073 4.89 10.38 24.27
N ASN A 1074 3.76 10.30 23.57
CA ASN A 1074 2.53 11.00 23.93
C ASN A 1074 1.48 9.98 24.37
N VAL A 1075 1.01 10.08 25.61
CA VAL A 1075 0.01 9.18 26.19
C VAL A 1075 -1.28 9.95 26.45
N ALA A 1076 -2.33 9.63 25.69
CA ALA A 1076 -3.64 10.21 25.88
C ALA A 1076 -4.23 9.87 27.26
N TYR A 1077 -5.21 10.65 27.73
CA TYR A 1077 -5.90 10.40 28.99
C TYR A 1077 -6.58 9.00 28.98
N TYR A 1078 -6.50 8.26 30.08
CA TYR A 1078 -7.06 6.89 30.21
C TYR A 1078 -6.64 5.90 29.09
N ARG A 1079 -5.46 6.08 28.50
CA ARG A 1079 -4.89 5.20 27.47
C ARG A 1079 -3.52 4.69 27.88
N ASP A 1080 -3.05 3.69 27.16
CA ASP A 1080 -1.76 3.06 27.37
C ASP A 1080 -0.92 2.99 26.08
N ALA A 1081 0.40 3.10 26.24
CA ALA A 1081 1.38 2.90 25.19
C ALA A 1081 2.25 1.70 25.55
N ALA A 1082 2.32 0.72 24.65
CA ALA A 1082 3.11 -0.49 24.80
C ALA A 1082 4.27 -0.51 23.79
N PHE A 1083 5.48 -0.75 24.31
CA PHE A 1083 6.74 -0.80 23.56
C PHE A 1083 7.26 -2.23 23.61
N ARG A 1084 7.25 -2.90 22.46
CA ARG A 1084 7.59 -4.33 22.34
C ARG A 1084 8.89 -4.50 21.58
N ILE A 1085 9.88 -5.11 22.23
CA ILE A 1085 11.19 -5.43 21.68
C ILE A 1085 11.26 -6.93 21.49
N THR A 1086 11.52 -7.35 20.26
CA THR A 1086 11.71 -8.77 19.93
C THR A 1086 13.09 -9.00 19.34
N GLY A 1087 13.66 -10.16 19.64
CA GLY A 1087 14.98 -10.53 19.19
C GLY A 1087 15.31 -11.96 19.56
N ALA A 1088 16.56 -12.34 19.43
CA ALA A 1088 17.07 -13.66 19.75
C ALA A 1088 18.39 -13.58 20.53
N LEU A 1089 18.67 -14.59 21.35
CA LEU A 1089 19.95 -14.73 22.03
C LEU A 1089 21.02 -15.25 21.06
N ARG A 1090 22.27 -14.79 21.20
CA ARG A 1090 23.41 -15.29 20.41
C ARG A 1090 24.11 -16.44 21.13
N ILE A 1091 23.66 -17.65 20.85
CA ILE A 1091 24.08 -18.88 21.53
C ILE A 1091 25.57 -19.18 21.28
N ASP A 1092 26.05 -18.96 20.07
CA ASP A 1092 27.46 -19.07 19.68
C ASP A 1092 28.39 -18.25 20.58
N THR A 1093 27.99 -17.00 20.84
CA THR A 1093 28.73 -16.08 21.69
C THR A 1093 28.59 -16.45 23.16
N LEU A 1094 27.38 -16.77 23.61
CA LEU A 1094 27.13 -17.20 24.98
C LEU A 1094 27.91 -18.47 25.32
N HIS A 1095 28.11 -19.42 24.41
CA HIS A 1095 28.98 -20.60 24.63
C HIS A 1095 30.45 -20.23 24.83
N ALA A 1096 30.99 -19.30 24.04
CA ALA A 1096 32.38 -18.85 24.15
C ALA A 1096 32.71 -18.11 25.47
N LEU A 1097 31.71 -17.51 26.12
CA LEU A 1097 31.85 -16.78 27.39
C LEU A 1097 31.89 -17.70 28.61
N LYS A 1098 32.73 -17.45 29.60
CA LYS A 1098 32.79 -18.26 30.83
C LYS A 1098 31.94 -17.65 31.95
N PHE A 1099 30.83 -18.29 32.31
CA PHE A 1099 29.94 -17.89 33.42
C PHE A 1099 29.08 -19.09 33.90
N LYS A 1100 28.50 -19.00 35.10
CA LYS A 1100 27.54 -20.00 35.64
C LYS A 1100 26.09 -19.53 35.53
N ILE A 1101 25.84 -18.31 35.98
CA ILE A 1101 24.57 -17.59 35.88
C ILE A 1101 24.92 -16.17 35.41
N LEU A 1102 24.16 -15.66 34.45
CA LEU A 1102 24.35 -14.33 33.88
C LEU A 1102 22.99 -13.64 33.76
N GLU A 1103 22.78 -12.56 34.50
CA GLU A 1103 21.56 -11.75 34.41
C GLU A 1103 21.75 -10.60 33.44
N LEU A 1104 20.98 -10.57 32.35
CA LEU A 1104 20.94 -9.42 31.44
C LEU A 1104 19.87 -8.44 31.91
N VAL A 1105 20.28 -7.23 32.31
CA VAL A 1105 19.38 -6.22 32.86
C VAL A 1105 19.11 -5.15 31.80
N THR A 1106 17.89 -5.18 31.25
CA THR A 1106 17.38 -4.11 30.37
C THR A 1106 16.67 -3.08 31.25
N SER A 1107 17.15 -1.83 31.22
CA SER A 1107 16.55 -0.71 31.96
C SER A 1107 15.70 0.15 31.05
N ALA A 1108 14.51 0.52 31.51
CA ALA A 1108 13.72 1.58 30.90
C ALA A 1108 13.46 2.66 31.95
N SER A 1109 13.71 3.92 31.57
CA SER A 1109 13.43 5.08 32.41
C SER A 1109 12.52 6.05 31.69
N VAL A 1110 11.66 6.69 32.47
CA VAL A 1110 10.70 7.68 31.99
C VAL A 1110 11.01 8.99 32.68
N GLU A 1111 11.13 10.06 31.90
CA GLU A 1111 11.39 11.41 32.40
C GLU A 1111 10.60 12.45 31.59
N LEU A 1112 10.22 13.53 32.26
CA LEU A 1112 9.65 14.71 31.60
C LEU A 1112 10.76 15.75 31.39
N PRO A 1113 10.75 16.49 30.27
CA PRO A 1113 11.63 17.63 30.08
C PRO A 1113 11.50 18.64 31.23
N SER A 1114 12.60 19.30 31.61
CA SER A 1114 12.60 20.31 32.69
C SER A 1114 11.67 21.50 32.40
N SER A 1115 11.42 21.80 31.13
CA SER A 1115 10.47 22.82 30.66
C SER A 1115 9.01 22.35 30.66
N SER A 1116 8.74 21.09 31.02
CA SER A 1116 7.37 20.56 30.99
C SER A 1116 6.49 21.27 32.03
N PRO A 1117 5.25 21.65 31.66
CA PRO A 1117 4.27 22.13 32.63
C PRO A 1117 3.75 20.99 33.52
N MET A 1118 4.11 19.74 33.25
CA MET A 1118 3.71 18.58 34.05
C MET A 1118 4.84 18.12 34.97
N PHE A 1119 4.50 17.51 36.10
CA PHE A 1119 5.44 16.83 36.97
C PHE A 1119 4.98 15.41 37.29
N LEU A 1120 5.94 14.52 37.48
CA LEU A 1120 5.71 13.14 37.91
C LEU A 1120 5.75 13.06 39.44
N HIS A 1121 5.03 12.11 40.00
CA HIS A 1121 5.09 11.82 41.44
C HIS A 1121 6.48 11.29 41.86
N GLU A 1122 7.06 10.43 41.01
CA GLU A 1122 8.44 9.95 41.08
C GLU A 1122 9.33 10.78 40.12
N GLU A 1123 10.48 11.27 40.58
CA GLU A 1123 11.35 12.15 39.78
C GLU A 1123 11.87 11.49 38.49
N ARG A 1124 12.19 10.20 38.55
CA ARG A 1124 12.65 9.40 37.39
C ARG A 1124 12.29 7.92 37.59
N PRO A 1125 11.05 7.50 37.30
CA PRO A 1125 10.64 6.11 37.45
C PRO A 1125 11.45 5.21 36.50
N VAL A 1126 12.12 4.20 37.07
CA VAL A 1126 12.91 3.19 36.33
C VAL A 1126 12.28 1.80 36.51
N ARG A 1127 12.23 1.01 35.43
CA ARG A 1127 11.79 -0.39 35.45
C ARG A 1127 12.84 -1.27 34.79
N HIS A 1128 13.13 -2.41 35.41
CA HIS A 1128 14.18 -3.33 34.97
C HIS A 1128 13.60 -4.68 34.52
N ILE A 1129 13.84 -5.08 33.28
CA ILE A 1129 13.61 -6.45 32.83
C ILE A 1129 14.91 -7.23 33.04
N ILE A 1130 14.84 -8.37 33.74
CA ILE A 1130 15.97 -9.24 34.02
C ILE A 1130 15.75 -10.55 33.27
N LEU A 1131 16.65 -10.84 32.32
CA LEU A 1131 16.71 -12.14 31.63
C LEU A 1131 17.86 -12.95 32.23
N GLU A 1132 17.53 -14.01 32.96
CA GLU A 1132 18.52 -14.88 33.59
C GLU A 1132 18.98 -15.98 32.63
N ILE A 1133 20.28 -16.08 32.37
CA ILE A 1133 20.88 -17.12 31.51
C ILE A 1133 21.73 -18.05 32.38
N ARG A 1134 21.43 -19.35 32.36
CA ARG A 1134 22.21 -20.37 33.07
C ARG A 1134 22.96 -21.27 32.12
N LYS A 1135 24.19 -21.61 32.47
CA LYS A 1135 24.92 -22.71 31.84
C LYS A 1135 24.84 -23.94 32.71
N GLU A 1136 24.36 -25.03 32.15
CA GLU A 1136 24.40 -26.31 32.82
C GLU A 1136 25.87 -26.73 32.95
N GLY A 1137 26.33 -26.89 34.20
CA GLY A 1137 27.68 -27.36 34.47
C GLY A 1137 27.76 -28.86 34.19
N ASP A 1138 28.81 -29.28 33.51
CA ASP A 1138 29.13 -30.68 33.27
C ASP A 1138 29.50 -31.34 34.62
N TYR A 1139 28.50 -31.77 35.39
CA TYR A 1139 28.71 -32.46 36.66
C TYR A 1139 29.15 -33.90 36.41
N ARG A 1140 30.39 -34.08 35.93
CA ARG A 1140 31.07 -35.36 36.07
C ARG A 1140 31.51 -35.47 37.54
N ILE A 1141 30.72 -36.20 38.34
CA ILE A 1141 31.11 -36.56 39.70
C ILE A 1141 32.51 -37.22 39.62
N PRO A 1142 33.54 -36.66 40.27
CA PRO A 1142 34.88 -37.24 40.24
C PRO A 1142 34.82 -38.68 40.74
N THR A 1143 35.46 -39.61 40.03
CA THR A 1143 35.48 -41.03 40.39
C THR A 1143 35.95 -41.29 41.83
N TRP A 1144 36.77 -40.40 42.41
CA TRP A 1144 37.19 -40.50 43.81
C TRP A 1144 36.05 -40.27 44.82
N ILE A 1145 35.02 -39.48 44.49
CA ILE A 1145 33.83 -39.30 45.35
C ILE A 1145 32.97 -40.55 45.30
N ILE A 1146 32.83 -41.20 44.13
CA ILE A 1146 32.13 -42.48 44.00
C ILE A 1146 32.88 -43.57 44.78
N VAL A 1147 34.21 -43.67 44.61
CA VAL A 1147 35.06 -44.60 45.37
C VAL A 1147 34.99 -44.31 46.88
N GLY A 1148 35.05 -43.03 47.28
CA GLY A 1148 34.94 -42.61 48.68
C GLY A 1148 33.58 -42.91 49.30
N SER A 1149 32.48 -42.69 48.58
CA SER A 1149 31.13 -43.02 49.03
C SER A 1149 30.88 -44.53 49.08
N THR A 1150 31.45 -45.32 48.17
CA THR A 1150 31.36 -46.79 48.25
C THR A 1150 32.16 -47.37 49.43
N LEU A 1151 33.38 -46.87 49.68
CA LEU A 1151 34.19 -47.24 50.85
C LEU A 1151 33.54 -46.79 52.16
N GLY A 1152 33.04 -45.56 52.22
CA GLY A 1152 32.31 -45.03 53.38
C GLY A 1152 31.00 -45.78 53.64
N GLY A 1153 30.27 -46.12 52.58
CA GLY A 1153 29.06 -46.94 52.66
C GLY A 1153 29.33 -48.36 53.16
N LEU A 1154 30.39 -49.01 52.69
CA LEU A 1154 30.82 -50.33 53.18
C LEU A 1154 31.28 -50.27 54.64
N LEU A 1155 32.00 -49.21 55.05
CA LEU A 1155 32.42 -49.02 56.44
C LEU A 1155 31.21 -48.81 57.37
N LEU A 1156 30.23 -48.00 56.93
CA LEU A 1156 28.99 -47.78 57.66
C LEU A 1156 28.16 -49.06 57.77
N LEU A 1157 28.07 -49.84 56.68
CA LEU A 1157 27.39 -51.14 56.66
C LEU A 1157 28.06 -52.13 57.61
N ALA A 1158 29.39 -52.19 57.64
CA ALA A 1158 30.14 -53.02 58.56
C ALA A 1158 29.90 -52.61 60.02
N LEU A 1159 29.93 -51.31 60.33
CA LEU A 1159 29.64 -50.78 61.66
C LEU A 1159 28.20 -51.05 62.10
N LEU A 1160 27.23 -50.89 61.21
CA LEU A 1160 25.82 -51.22 61.46
C LEU A 1160 25.62 -52.73 61.68
N SER A 1161 26.29 -53.57 60.89
CA SER A 1161 26.25 -55.03 61.05
C SER A 1161 26.82 -55.45 62.41
N LEU A 1162 27.93 -54.83 62.83
CA LEU A 1162 28.59 -55.08 64.11
C LEU A 1162 27.75 -54.56 65.29
N ALA A 1163 27.08 -53.42 65.13
CA ALA A 1163 26.12 -52.90 66.10
C ALA A 1163 24.88 -53.80 66.23
N LEU A 1164 24.30 -54.26 65.12
CA LEU A 1164 23.16 -55.17 65.09
C LEU A 1164 23.52 -56.56 65.65
N TRP A 1165 24.75 -57.03 65.44
CA TRP A 1165 25.27 -58.24 66.07
C TRP A 1165 25.44 -58.08 67.59
N LYS A 1166 25.99 -56.95 68.05
CA LYS A 1166 26.13 -56.66 69.50
C LYS A 1166 24.80 -56.40 70.22
N LEU A 1167 23.79 -55.91 69.50
CA LEU A 1167 22.42 -55.71 69.98
C LEU A 1167 21.57 -57.01 69.92
N GLY A 1168 22.18 -58.16 69.60
CA GLY A 1168 21.53 -59.47 69.72
C GLY A 1168 20.54 -59.82 68.59
N PHE A 1169 20.50 -59.04 67.50
CA PHE A 1169 19.51 -59.19 66.43
C PHE A 1169 19.68 -60.45 65.57
N PHE A 1170 20.85 -61.11 65.63
CA PHE A 1170 21.16 -62.34 64.88
C PHE A 1170 21.16 -63.62 65.73
N GLN A 1171 20.67 -63.59 66.98
CA GLN A 1171 20.48 -64.80 67.80
C GLN A 1171 19.08 -65.39 67.60
N ARG A 1172 18.95 -66.35 66.69
CA ARG A 1172 17.71 -67.09 66.42
C ARG A 1172 17.63 -68.35 67.29
N GLN A 1173 16.68 -68.40 68.23
CA GLN A 1173 16.27 -69.64 68.89
C GLN A 1173 15.52 -70.56 67.89
N LYS A 1174 16.01 -71.80 67.80
CA LYS A 1174 15.50 -72.91 66.97
C LYS A 1174 14.26 -73.56 67.60
N ARG A 1175 13.22 -73.81 66.79
CA ARG A 1175 12.29 -74.96 66.84
C ARG A 1175 11.55 -74.98 65.49
N LYS A 1176 11.91 -75.86 64.54
CA LYS A 1176 11.58 -77.30 64.35
C LYS A 1176 10.33 -77.47 63.49
N GLU A 1177 10.51 -78.22 62.38
CA GLU A 1177 9.53 -79.06 61.64
C GLU A 1177 8.35 -78.29 61.00
N GLU A 1178 7.87 -78.47 59.76
CA GLU A 1178 7.89 -79.46 58.67
C GLU A 1178 7.42 -78.68 57.42
N ASP A 1179 8.07 -78.79 56.26
CA ASP A 1179 7.73 -79.69 55.14
C ASP A 1179 6.37 -79.45 54.42
N GLU A 1180 6.48 -79.49 53.09
CA GLU A 1180 5.46 -79.78 52.07
C GLU A 1180 4.59 -78.68 51.40
N GLN A 1181 4.90 -78.53 50.10
CA GLN A 1181 4.01 -78.74 48.95
C GLN A 1181 3.07 -77.63 48.39
N VAL A 1182 3.40 -77.25 47.14
CA VAL A 1182 2.61 -77.46 45.89
C VAL A 1182 1.53 -76.45 45.46
N ASN A 1183 1.67 -76.05 44.18
CA ASN A 1183 0.70 -75.51 43.19
C ASN A 1183 0.10 -74.11 43.46
N GLY A 1184 -0.15 -73.25 42.47
CA GLY A 1184 -0.15 -73.37 41.02
C GLY A 1184 -1.31 -72.53 40.45
N LYS A 1185 -1.11 -71.99 39.23
CA LYS A 1185 -2.10 -71.46 38.25
C LYS A 1185 -2.72 -70.06 38.47
N VAL A 1186 -2.54 -69.11 37.54
CA VAL A 1186 -3.18 -68.85 36.20
C VAL A 1186 -4.50 -68.05 36.32
N ALA A 1187 -4.55 -66.93 35.57
CA ALA A 1187 -5.66 -66.34 34.78
C ALA A 1187 -5.34 -64.83 34.62
N GLU A 1188 -5.07 -64.22 33.46
CA GLU A 1188 -5.73 -64.16 32.15
C GLU A 1188 -7.13 -63.49 32.13
N GLU A 1189 -7.15 -62.37 31.38
CA GLU A 1189 -8.23 -61.66 30.66
C GLU A 1189 -9.44 -61.04 31.36
N ARG A 1190 -9.48 -59.69 31.35
CA ARG A 1190 -10.38 -58.91 30.47
C ARG A 1190 -9.94 -57.46 30.30
#